data_AF-A0A416R6V5-F1
#
_entry.id   AF-A0A416R6V5-F1
#
_cell.length_a   1.000
_cell.length_b   1.000
_cell.length_c   1.000
_cell.angle_alpha   90.00
_cell.angle_beta   90.00
_cell.angle_gamma   90.00
#
_symmetry.space_group_name_H-M   'P 1'
#
loop_
_entity.id
_entity.type
_entity.pdbx_description
1 polymer ?
#
loop_
_entity_poly.entity_id
_entity_poly.type
_entity_poly.pdbx_seq_one_letter_code
_entity_poly.pdbx_strand_id
1 'polypeptide(L)'
;MIQEELIMKLRKKGLALLMVLSITAGMVMTGSAASVSVPIDSTSFPDPAFLLYVKGLDTDGDGALSPDEREAVTSMDLRKRGIQDLSGLEWFDGLEKLNCSENDLVRLELPSLPALTSLTCNENPRLEVLTLSGAPALEQFSCFHSNLSQLDLHDVPNLMYLVWGGSPLSELDLSGNPNLHTLHVLGGDLSQADLSHNEALDTLLWNHTRIETLDLSHQPNLTYLNCTDNQLTALDLSSNTKLETLYAGSNCLLAIQLPEDSVTYCNLAGQRPASYPLPEGENGFRLKELVPWMEVQQVSELSGGTLEEDRVHLDGPNQLVTYRYTDGIAVLDASVSVTGENSWIVPLSLADWTYGQPAAQPVAQPAFGTAAFSYSSSPQGPFQPQQPARAGTWYVRALVEETPQYPGLEAIASFRINPAVPDYLAPAMKSATYGDYLADVALESRFFWENGSLRVGNAGEQTHLAFYLPEDFIDYQVVQHIPVQIHVAPYDGTQLPIPQISSRAEVESLVIKHGDWVLQKGIDYVTQLKEQNGTVHVTIRFQGNYTGTVVRTFSENSGTGSGGSGGGTGSVSTFRISAQASQGGSITPSGTIWVNQGATPRFTMQADEGYRLSAVLVDGKSVGAPLDYQFTPVSRHHTISAEFVPLDTSFSPEETGVSDYLDTQSHNAYVSGYPGNLFGPDDSLTRAQAAQIFYSLLKNPDVPITVHFSDVPGDAWYATAVNTLASLGKVSGVGGNQYLPDQPITRAEFVAIAMGFAAPAPSSTHSFSDVSPEHWFYEAAMNAAEYGWIAGYPDGTFGPNALLTRGQAAVIVNRMLGRQADQDFISHHSGLLTFLDVPSSHWAYYDICEAANSHSYHQTNQSEIWESLL
;
A
#
# COMPACT_ATOMS: atom_id res chain seq x y z
N MET A 1 -5.47 13.61 39.78
CA MET A 1 -6.75 12.95 40.12
C MET A 1 -6.85 12.43 41.58
N ILE A 2 -5.96 12.77 42.53
CA ILE A 2 -6.16 12.44 43.97
C ILE A 2 -5.97 13.68 44.89
N GLN A 3 -5.45 14.81 44.38
CA GLN A 3 -5.29 16.04 45.19
C GLN A 3 -6.48 17.01 45.16
N GLU A 4 -7.36 16.96 44.16
CA GLU A 4 -8.54 17.85 44.09
C GLU A 4 -9.74 17.32 44.88
N GLU A 5 -9.86 16.00 45.04
CA GLU A 5 -10.92 15.38 45.85
C GLU A 5 -10.74 15.62 47.36
N LEU A 6 -9.50 15.85 47.81
CA LEU A 6 -9.19 16.14 49.22
C LEU A 6 -9.47 17.59 49.60
N ILE A 7 -9.40 18.53 48.65
CA ILE A 7 -9.68 19.96 48.87
C ILE A 7 -11.19 20.24 48.85
N MET A 8 -11.98 19.45 48.12
CA MET A 8 -13.45 19.57 48.10
C MET A 8 -14.11 18.96 49.37
N LYS A 9 -13.54 17.91 49.96
CA LYS A 9 -14.03 17.34 51.25
C LYS A 9 -13.70 18.19 52.49
N LEU A 10 -12.72 19.10 52.41
CA LEU A 10 -12.33 19.97 53.53
C LEU A 10 -13.10 21.30 53.61
N ARG A 11 -13.87 21.69 52.58
CA ARG A 11 -14.75 22.88 52.63
C ARG A 11 -16.16 22.63 53.19
N LYS A 12 -16.60 21.36 53.30
CA LYS A 12 -17.91 21.00 53.90
C LYS A 12 -17.93 20.88 55.43
N LYS A 13 -16.85 21.22 56.15
CA LYS A 13 -16.77 21.10 57.63
C LYS A 13 -16.12 22.27 58.38
N GLY A 14 -16.00 23.45 57.77
CA GLY A 14 -15.29 24.57 58.39
C GLY A 14 -16.01 25.91 58.27
N LEU A 15 -17.14 26.09 58.98
CA LEU A 15 -17.57 27.39 59.51
C LEU A 15 -18.67 27.20 60.57
N ALA A 16 -18.33 26.54 61.67
CA ALA A 16 -19.16 26.49 62.88
C ALA A 16 -18.26 26.63 64.10
N LEU A 17 -17.71 27.83 64.32
CA LEU A 17 -17.09 28.18 65.61
C LEU A 17 -16.84 29.70 65.73
N LEU A 18 -17.79 30.44 66.30
CA LEU A 18 -17.52 31.66 67.09
C LEU A 18 -18.80 32.10 67.83
N MET A 19 -19.02 31.50 69.00
CA MET A 19 -19.39 32.18 70.26
C MET A 19 -19.97 31.16 71.25
N VAL A 20 -19.15 30.67 72.17
CA VAL A 20 -19.62 30.24 73.49
C VAL A 20 -18.61 30.73 74.53
N LEU A 21 -19.03 31.69 75.37
CA LEU A 21 -18.67 31.74 76.78
C LEU A 21 -19.53 32.77 77.52
N SER A 22 -20.66 32.33 78.07
CA SER A 22 -21.01 32.53 79.48
C SER A 22 -22.16 31.60 79.85
N ILE A 23 -21.85 30.61 80.69
CA ILE A 23 -22.82 29.72 81.33
C ILE A 23 -23.40 30.48 82.52
N THR A 24 -24.73 30.52 82.68
CA THR A 24 -25.42 29.93 83.85
C THR A 24 -26.95 30.05 83.74
N ALA A 25 -27.58 28.91 84.03
CA ALA A 25 -28.91 28.73 84.63
C ALA A 25 -30.17 28.99 83.79
N GLY A 26 -30.86 27.89 83.47
CA GLY A 26 -32.30 27.83 83.72
C GLY A 26 -33.17 27.46 82.53
N MET A 27 -33.80 26.28 82.66
CA MET A 27 -35.09 25.91 82.08
C MET A 27 -35.19 25.63 80.57
N VAL A 28 -35.66 24.41 80.31
CA VAL A 28 -36.51 24.07 79.17
C VAL A 28 -37.51 25.20 78.92
N MET A 29 -37.40 25.84 77.76
CA MET A 29 -38.45 26.66 77.15
C MET A 29 -38.68 26.13 75.74
N THR A 30 -39.54 25.12 75.64
CA THR A 30 -40.41 25.00 74.48
C THR A 30 -41.36 26.20 74.53
N GLY A 31 -41.04 27.27 73.80
CA GLY A 31 -41.79 28.52 73.84
C GLY A 31 -41.63 29.31 72.56
N SER A 32 -42.65 29.23 71.70
CA SER A 32 -43.14 30.25 70.75
C SER A 32 -42.26 31.50 70.60
N ALA A 33 -41.55 31.62 69.49
CA ALA A 33 -41.07 32.90 68.96
C ALA A 33 -42.22 33.79 68.41
N ALA A 34 -43.47 33.30 68.42
CA ALA A 34 -44.63 33.99 67.86
C ALA A 34 -45.19 35.14 68.73
N SER A 35 -44.60 35.45 69.90
CA SER A 35 -45.20 36.39 70.87
C SER A 35 -44.44 37.70 71.10
N VAL A 36 -43.46 38.05 70.26
CA VAL A 36 -42.66 39.28 70.41
C VAL A 36 -42.90 40.20 69.22
N SER A 37 -43.07 41.51 69.50
CA SER A 37 -43.14 42.53 68.45
C SER A 37 -41.76 42.76 67.83
N VAL A 38 -41.71 42.85 66.49
CA VAL A 38 -40.45 42.95 65.73
C VAL A 38 -40.18 44.42 65.39
N PRO A 39 -39.08 45.04 65.87
CA PRO A 39 -38.78 46.44 65.54
C PRO A 39 -38.63 46.68 64.03
N ILE A 40 -39.23 47.76 63.51
CA ILE A 40 -39.14 48.13 62.09
C ILE A 40 -37.94 49.05 61.89
N ASP A 41 -36.75 48.44 61.92
CA ASP A 41 -35.48 49.13 61.76
C ASP A 41 -34.51 48.35 60.86
N SER A 42 -33.33 48.93 60.61
CA SER A 42 -32.29 48.34 59.76
C SER A 42 -31.63 47.10 60.36
N THR A 43 -31.96 46.72 61.59
CA THR A 43 -31.46 45.51 62.25
C THR A 43 -32.33 44.32 61.89
N SER A 44 -33.66 44.51 61.89
CA SER A 44 -34.63 43.48 61.49
C SER A 44 -34.83 43.41 59.97
N PHE A 45 -34.69 44.54 59.27
CA PHE A 45 -34.84 44.66 57.81
C PHE A 45 -33.67 45.47 57.23
N PRO A 46 -32.54 44.83 56.90
CA PRO A 46 -31.30 45.52 56.50
C PRO A 46 -31.40 46.29 55.19
N ASP A 47 -32.21 45.82 54.24
CA ASP A 47 -32.40 46.49 52.95
C ASP A 47 -33.30 47.72 53.09
N PRO A 48 -32.85 48.92 52.68
CA PRO A 48 -33.64 50.15 52.84
C PRO A 48 -34.97 50.16 52.09
N ALA A 49 -35.04 49.50 50.92
CA ALA A 49 -36.26 49.43 50.12
C ALA A 49 -37.24 48.41 50.71
N PHE A 50 -36.75 47.28 51.23
CA PHE A 50 -37.58 46.32 51.95
C PHE A 50 -38.08 46.89 53.29
N LEU A 51 -37.22 47.54 54.07
CA LEU A 51 -37.61 48.26 55.29
C LEU A 51 -38.68 49.32 55.01
N LEU A 52 -38.57 50.06 53.90
CA LEU A 52 -39.58 51.05 53.51
C LEU A 52 -40.93 50.39 53.20
N TYR A 53 -40.93 49.21 52.58
CA TYR A 53 -42.15 48.43 52.36
C TYR A 53 -42.77 47.99 53.69
N VAL A 54 -41.95 47.43 54.58
CA VAL A 54 -42.41 46.90 55.88
C VAL A 54 -42.99 47.99 56.78
N LYS A 55 -42.48 49.22 56.72
CA LYS A 55 -43.09 50.37 57.43
C LYS A 55 -44.56 50.61 57.06
N GLY A 56 -45.00 50.18 55.88
CA GLY A 56 -46.41 50.25 55.48
C GLY A 56 -47.30 49.18 56.12
N LEU A 57 -46.71 48.20 56.81
CA LEU A 57 -47.42 47.10 57.49
C LEU A 57 -47.69 47.40 58.97
N ASP A 58 -47.08 48.45 59.52
CA ASP A 58 -47.31 48.98 60.87
C ASP A 58 -48.63 49.75 60.90
N THR A 59 -49.68 49.10 61.37
CA THR A 59 -51.06 49.63 61.35
C THR A 59 -51.37 50.52 62.55
N ASP A 60 -50.74 50.27 63.70
CA ASP A 60 -50.92 51.07 64.91
C ASP A 60 -49.86 52.19 65.08
N GLY A 61 -48.80 52.14 64.27
CA GLY A 61 -47.77 53.17 64.18
C GLY A 61 -46.80 53.17 65.35
N ASP A 62 -46.69 52.06 66.09
CA ASP A 62 -45.84 51.95 67.27
C ASP A 62 -44.34 51.73 66.94
N GLY A 63 -44.03 51.53 65.65
CA GLY A 63 -42.68 51.31 65.14
C GLY A 63 -42.20 49.86 65.23
N ALA A 64 -43.08 48.91 65.56
CA ALA A 64 -42.83 47.49 65.58
C ALA A 64 -43.97 46.70 64.91
N LEU A 65 -43.70 45.48 64.45
CA LEU A 65 -44.72 44.58 63.93
C LEU A 65 -45.21 43.64 65.03
N SER A 66 -46.48 43.76 65.39
CA SER A 66 -47.17 42.81 66.28
C SER A 66 -47.35 41.43 65.60
N PRO A 67 -47.61 40.36 66.38
CA PRO A 67 -47.98 39.06 65.81
C PRO A 67 -49.19 39.12 64.88
N ASP A 68 -50.23 39.87 65.26
CA ASP A 68 -51.46 40.01 64.47
C ASP A 68 -51.19 40.70 63.12
N GLU A 69 -50.33 41.72 63.10
CA GLU A 69 -49.92 42.40 61.86
C GLU A 69 -49.12 41.48 60.95
N ARG A 70 -48.25 40.62 61.49
CA ARG A 70 -47.48 39.66 60.69
C ARG A 70 -48.35 38.54 60.15
N GLU A 71 -49.26 38.00 60.97
CA GLU A 71 -50.22 36.95 60.58
C GLU A 71 -51.21 37.46 59.51
N ALA A 72 -51.56 38.75 59.54
CA ALA A 72 -52.39 39.37 58.52
C ALA A 72 -51.72 39.46 57.13
N VAL A 73 -50.39 39.34 57.04
CA VAL A 73 -49.66 39.44 55.77
C VAL A 73 -49.55 38.07 55.11
N THR A 74 -50.54 37.74 54.29
CA THR A 74 -50.55 36.51 53.48
C THR A 74 -49.99 36.72 52.07
N SER A 75 -49.77 37.97 51.63
CA SER A 75 -49.25 38.26 50.29
C SER A 75 -48.36 39.50 50.29
N MET A 76 -47.19 39.41 49.62
CA MET A 76 -46.27 40.52 49.42
C MET A 76 -45.94 40.75 47.95
N ASP A 77 -46.14 41.98 47.47
CA ASP A 77 -45.71 42.44 46.14
C ASP A 77 -44.58 43.48 46.28
N LEU A 78 -43.37 42.99 46.07
CA LEU A 78 -42.11 43.70 46.20
C LEU A 78 -41.51 44.10 44.85
N ARG A 79 -42.30 44.09 43.77
CA ARG A 79 -41.78 44.36 42.43
C ARG A 79 -41.21 45.75 42.26
N LYS A 80 -40.09 45.84 41.52
CA LYS A 80 -39.52 47.11 41.04
C LYS A 80 -39.20 48.09 42.16
N ARG A 81 -38.62 47.58 43.24
CA ARG A 81 -38.26 48.37 44.44
C ARG A 81 -36.76 48.58 44.60
N GLY A 82 -35.93 47.91 43.80
CA GLY A 82 -34.47 47.95 43.90
C GLY A 82 -33.95 47.20 45.13
N ILE A 83 -34.69 46.19 45.59
CA ILE A 83 -34.34 45.37 46.74
C ILE A 83 -33.16 44.47 46.38
N GLN A 84 -32.17 44.37 47.25
CA GLN A 84 -30.98 43.54 47.11
C GLN A 84 -30.93 42.41 48.14
N ASP A 85 -31.60 42.60 49.28
CA ASP A 85 -31.62 41.66 50.41
C ASP A 85 -33.04 41.58 51.01
N LEU A 86 -33.52 40.36 51.22
CA LEU A 86 -34.84 40.06 51.79
C LEU A 86 -34.76 39.50 53.22
N SER A 87 -33.61 39.67 53.89
CA SER A 87 -33.48 39.42 55.32
C SER A 87 -34.56 40.18 56.09
N GLY A 88 -35.27 39.47 56.96
CA GLY A 88 -36.51 39.91 57.61
C GLY A 88 -37.77 39.19 57.10
N LEU A 89 -37.70 38.42 56.02
CA LEU A 89 -38.82 37.56 55.58
C LEU A 89 -39.19 36.48 56.62
N GLU A 90 -38.25 36.07 57.48
CA GLU A 90 -38.46 35.05 58.52
C GLU A 90 -39.53 35.42 59.55
N TRP A 91 -39.95 36.70 59.59
CA TRP A 91 -40.99 37.18 60.48
C TRP A 91 -42.41 36.93 59.96
N PHE A 92 -42.60 36.48 58.71
CA PHE A 92 -43.90 36.34 58.06
C PHE A 92 -44.22 34.86 57.75
N ASP A 93 -44.39 34.04 58.78
CA ASP A 93 -44.66 32.60 58.68
C ASP A 93 -46.01 32.26 57.99
N GLY A 94 -46.98 33.16 58.05
CA GLY A 94 -48.27 33.10 57.34
C GLY A 94 -48.25 33.56 55.88
N LEU A 95 -47.08 33.91 55.31
CA LEU A 95 -46.97 34.40 53.94
C LEU A 95 -47.26 33.28 52.93
N GLU A 96 -48.32 33.46 52.13
CA GLU A 96 -48.75 32.50 51.10
C GLU A 96 -48.21 32.85 49.71
N LYS A 97 -48.03 34.15 49.41
CA LYS A 97 -47.63 34.64 48.09
C LYS A 97 -46.52 35.69 48.16
N LEU A 98 -45.42 35.47 47.45
CA LEU A 98 -44.30 36.40 47.36
C LEU A 98 -43.98 36.72 45.91
N ASN A 99 -44.07 38.00 45.54
CA ASN A 99 -43.56 38.51 44.28
C ASN A 99 -42.40 39.47 44.55
N CYS A 100 -41.18 39.05 44.24
CA CYS A 100 -39.95 39.84 44.36
C CYS A 100 -39.29 40.12 43.00
N SER A 101 -40.10 40.14 41.92
CA SER A 101 -39.59 40.34 40.55
C SER A 101 -39.07 41.76 40.29
N GLU A 102 -38.27 41.95 39.24
CA GLU A 102 -37.73 43.26 38.81
C GLU A 102 -36.95 43.97 39.93
N ASN A 103 -36.05 43.24 40.61
CA ASN A 103 -35.20 43.77 41.68
C ASN A 103 -33.71 43.51 41.38
N ASP A 104 -32.85 43.86 42.33
CA ASP A 104 -31.39 43.74 42.23
C ASP A 104 -30.86 42.60 43.11
N LEU A 105 -31.68 41.56 43.34
CA LEU A 105 -31.33 40.42 44.19
C LEU A 105 -30.08 39.71 43.66
N VAL A 106 -29.11 39.45 44.55
CA VAL A 106 -27.94 38.61 44.24
C VAL A 106 -28.13 37.19 44.76
N ARG A 107 -28.84 37.06 45.88
CA ARG A 107 -29.21 35.79 46.50
C ARG A 107 -30.64 35.85 47.01
N LEU A 108 -31.32 34.72 46.96
CA LEU A 108 -32.62 34.51 47.57
C LEU A 108 -32.61 33.18 48.31
N GLU A 109 -32.36 33.24 49.62
CA GLU A 109 -32.42 32.08 50.50
C GLU A 109 -33.72 32.19 51.30
N LEU A 110 -34.73 31.38 50.95
CA LEU A 110 -36.02 31.46 51.62
C LEU A 110 -35.88 30.97 53.07
N PRO A 111 -36.30 31.76 54.07
CA PRO A 111 -36.43 31.27 55.44
C PRO A 111 -37.60 30.27 55.52
N SER A 112 -37.83 29.69 56.70
CA SER A 112 -38.96 28.78 56.92
C SER A 112 -40.30 29.52 56.73
N LEU A 113 -40.89 29.38 55.54
CA LEU A 113 -42.15 29.94 55.10
C LEU A 113 -43.13 28.79 54.76
N PRO A 114 -43.68 28.10 55.78
CA PRO A 114 -44.45 26.86 55.58
C PRO A 114 -45.77 27.07 54.85
N ALA A 115 -46.30 28.30 54.80
CA ALA A 115 -47.53 28.65 54.10
C ALA A 115 -47.32 29.08 52.64
N LEU A 116 -46.06 29.26 52.19
CA LEU A 116 -45.78 29.85 50.89
C LEU A 116 -46.12 28.87 49.77
N THR A 117 -47.16 29.19 49.00
CA THR A 117 -47.66 28.40 47.86
C THR A 117 -47.29 29.02 46.51
N SER A 118 -46.98 30.31 46.47
CA SER A 118 -46.63 31.03 45.23
C SER A 118 -45.41 31.93 45.38
N LEU A 119 -44.40 31.71 44.53
CA LEU A 119 -43.20 32.51 44.46
C LEU A 119 -42.94 32.98 43.03
N THR A 120 -42.76 34.28 42.86
CA THR A 120 -42.31 34.90 41.61
C THR A 120 -41.08 35.76 41.89
N CYS A 121 -39.95 35.44 41.25
CA CYS A 121 -38.69 36.18 41.37
C CYS A 121 -38.06 36.49 40.00
N ASN A 122 -38.90 36.80 39.01
CA ASN A 122 -38.49 37.09 37.64
C ASN A 122 -37.66 38.37 37.52
N GLU A 123 -36.88 38.50 36.45
CA GLU A 123 -36.16 39.74 36.13
C GLU A 123 -35.27 40.20 37.29
N ASN A 124 -34.52 39.25 37.87
CA ASN A 124 -33.45 39.53 38.81
C ASN A 124 -32.11 39.13 38.17
N PRO A 125 -31.57 39.96 37.24
CA PRO A 125 -30.44 39.57 36.39
C PRO A 125 -29.12 39.36 37.15
N ARG A 126 -29.07 39.67 38.45
CA ARG A 126 -27.92 39.44 39.34
C ARG A 126 -28.09 38.22 40.25
N LEU A 127 -29.25 37.55 40.20
CA LEU A 127 -29.57 36.44 41.10
C LEU A 127 -28.75 35.22 40.74
N GLU A 128 -27.76 34.89 41.56
CA GLU A 128 -26.81 33.78 41.37
C GLU A 128 -27.11 32.60 42.30
N VAL A 129 -27.78 32.84 43.43
CA VAL A 129 -28.10 31.82 44.43
C VAL A 129 -29.59 31.86 44.75
N LEU A 130 -30.27 30.72 44.59
CA LEU A 130 -31.65 30.53 44.98
C LEU A 130 -31.78 29.23 45.79
N THR A 131 -32.39 29.29 46.97
CA THR A 131 -32.65 28.12 47.82
C THR A 131 -34.11 28.08 48.23
N LEU A 132 -34.79 26.97 47.94
CA LEU A 132 -36.24 26.81 48.11
C LEU A 132 -36.66 25.94 49.31
N SER A 133 -35.71 25.31 50.04
CA SER A 133 -35.98 24.46 51.22
C SER A 133 -36.85 25.08 52.32
N GLY A 134 -36.89 26.41 52.38
CA GLY A 134 -37.78 27.14 53.30
C GLY A 134 -39.27 27.09 52.95
N ALA A 135 -39.64 26.71 51.73
CA ALA A 135 -41.01 26.76 51.22
C ALA A 135 -41.50 25.39 50.67
N PRO A 136 -41.58 24.32 51.49
CA PRO A 136 -41.96 22.98 51.02
C PRO A 136 -43.41 22.85 50.51
N ALA A 137 -44.26 23.84 50.80
CA ALA A 137 -45.64 23.90 50.32
C ALA A 137 -45.77 24.61 48.95
N LEU A 138 -44.66 24.95 48.28
CA LEU A 138 -44.69 25.72 47.05
C LEU A 138 -45.37 24.93 45.92
N GLU A 139 -46.43 25.52 45.33
CA GLU A 139 -47.21 24.96 44.24
C GLU A 139 -46.94 25.71 42.92
N GLN A 140 -46.62 27.00 42.99
CA GLN A 140 -46.38 27.85 41.83
C GLN A 140 -45.03 28.56 41.96
N PHE A 141 -44.16 28.34 40.98
CA PHE A 141 -42.84 28.95 40.95
C PHE A 141 -42.55 29.56 39.58
N SER A 142 -42.12 30.81 39.58
CA SER A 142 -41.70 31.53 38.37
C SER A 142 -40.39 32.24 38.61
N CYS A 143 -39.38 31.88 37.82
CA CYS A 143 -38.07 32.51 37.80
C CYS A 143 -37.52 32.51 36.37
N PHE A 144 -37.57 33.67 35.71
CA PHE A 144 -36.91 33.88 34.43
C PHE A 144 -36.03 35.14 34.42
N HIS A 145 -35.08 35.24 33.48
CA HIS A 145 -34.08 36.30 33.40
C HIS A 145 -33.31 36.50 34.72
N SER A 146 -32.62 35.43 35.14
CA SER A 146 -31.73 35.40 36.31
C SER A 146 -30.32 34.93 35.92
N ASN A 147 -29.35 34.98 36.83
CA ASN A 147 -27.97 34.51 36.60
C ASN A 147 -27.68 33.17 37.30
N LEU A 148 -28.71 32.32 37.40
CA LEU A 148 -28.61 31.03 38.08
C LEU A 148 -27.89 30.01 37.19
N SER A 149 -26.87 29.37 37.76
CA SER A 149 -26.16 28.25 37.13
C SER A 149 -26.63 26.88 37.64
N GLN A 150 -27.39 26.86 38.74
CA GLN A 150 -27.98 25.66 39.34
C GLN A 150 -29.32 26.03 39.99
N LEU A 151 -30.24 25.08 40.02
CA LEU A 151 -31.54 25.18 40.67
C LEU A 151 -31.94 23.80 41.18
N ASP A 152 -32.20 23.69 42.49
CA ASP A 152 -32.72 22.45 43.09
C ASP A 152 -34.24 22.59 43.33
N LEU A 153 -35.00 21.69 42.74
CA LEU A 153 -36.47 21.63 42.86
C LEU A 153 -36.96 20.46 43.72
N HIS A 154 -36.07 19.62 44.28
CA HIS A 154 -36.45 18.49 45.14
C HIS A 154 -37.06 18.92 46.47
N ASP A 155 -36.68 20.12 46.92
CA ASP A 155 -37.19 20.74 48.15
C ASP A 155 -38.65 21.21 48.03
N VAL A 156 -39.21 21.24 46.81
CA VAL A 156 -40.57 21.71 46.51
C VAL A 156 -41.40 20.63 45.77
N PRO A 157 -41.70 19.49 46.41
CA PRO A 157 -42.33 18.35 45.74
C PRO A 157 -43.81 18.56 45.34
N ASN A 158 -44.44 19.62 45.85
CA ASN A 158 -45.84 19.97 45.55
C ASN A 158 -45.98 20.89 44.34
N LEU A 159 -44.89 21.15 43.61
CA LEU A 159 -44.90 22.07 42.49
C LEU A 159 -45.84 21.60 41.37
N MET A 160 -46.79 22.47 40.99
CA MET A 160 -47.80 22.24 39.95
C MET A 160 -47.58 23.14 38.73
N TYR A 161 -46.99 24.32 38.92
CA TYR A 161 -46.76 25.31 37.88
C TYR A 161 -45.33 25.84 37.95
N LEU A 162 -44.57 25.65 36.87
CA LEU A 162 -43.20 26.12 36.75
C LEU A 162 -43.04 26.99 35.50
N VAL A 163 -42.57 28.23 35.69
CA VAL A 163 -42.05 29.07 34.60
C VAL A 163 -40.56 29.31 34.83
N TRP A 164 -39.76 28.91 33.85
CA TRP A 164 -38.31 29.00 33.86
C TRP A 164 -37.79 29.62 32.56
N GLY A 165 -36.67 30.36 32.58
CA GLY A 165 -36.03 30.78 31.34
C GLY A 165 -34.99 31.90 31.47
N GLY A 166 -34.15 32.09 30.44
CA GLY A 166 -33.22 33.23 30.39
C GLY A 166 -32.12 33.20 31.47
N SER A 167 -31.67 32.01 31.88
CA SER A 167 -30.54 31.77 32.78
C SER A 167 -29.57 30.76 32.19
N PRO A 168 -28.27 30.81 32.54
CA PRO A 168 -27.23 29.93 32.00
C PRO A 168 -27.28 28.50 32.61
N LEU A 169 -28.47 27.90 32.64
CA LEU A 169 -28.70 26.56 33.15
C LEU A 169 -28.75 25.57 31.98
N SER A 170 -27.84 24.59 31.99
CA SER A 170 -27.76 23.55 30.95
C SER A 170 -28.69 22.36 31.20
N GLU A 171 -29.12 22.15 32.44
CA GLU A 171 -29.93 21.00 32.86
C GLU A 171 -30.91 21.42 33.96
N LEU A 172 -32.15 20.94 33.88
CA LEU A 172 -33.19 21.16 34.87
C LEU A 172 -33.74 19.82 35.32
N ASP A 173 -33.46 19.44 36.56
CA ASP A 173 -33.97 18.19 37.15
C ASP A 173 -35.39 18.41 37.70
N LEU A 174 -36.36 17.69 37.12
CA LEU A 174 -37.78 17.73 37.49
C LEU A 174 -38.26 16.42 38.14
N SER A 175 -37.36 15.49 38.45
CA SER A 175 -37.69 14.17 38.99
C SER A 175 -38.35 14.23 40.38
N GLY A 176 -38.09 15.30 41.14
CA GLY A 176 -38.72 15.58 42.43
C GLY A 176 -40.13 16.18 42.34
N ASN A 177 -40.65 16.48 41.15
CA ASN A 177 -41.89 17.25 40.96
C ASN A 177 -42.98 16.47 40.18
N PRO A 178 -43.48 15.32 40.71
CA PRO A 178 -44.40 14.45 39.97
C PRO A 178 -45.80 15.06 39.76
N ASN A 179 -46.15 16.12 40.51
CA ASN A 179 -47.44 16.81 40.42
C ASN A 179 -47.43 17.99 39.42
N LEU A 180 -46.37 18.15 38.64
CA LEU A 180 -46.22 19.27 37.72
C LEU A 180 -47.26 19.17 36.59
N HIS A 181 -48.18 20.14 36.53
CA HIS A 181 -49.23 20.26 35.52
C HIS A 181 -48.83 21.16 34.36
N THR A 182 -48.14 22.26 34.65
CA THR A 182 -47.71 23.24 33.66
C THR A 182 -46.22 23.51 33.76
N LEU A 183 -45.53 23.33 32.63
CA LEU A 183 -44.14 23.70 32.45
C LEU A 183 -44.02 24.71 31.32
N HIS A 184 -43.42 25.86 31.62
CA HIS A 184 -43.10 26.89 30.65
C HIS A 184 -41.60 27.18 30.68
N VAL A 185 -40.92 26.91 29.58
CA VAL A 185 -39.51 27.20 29.36
C VAL A 185 -39.39 28.35 28.34
N LEU A 186 -38.84 29.47 28.79
CA LEU A 186 -38.69 30.73 28.08
C LEU A 186 -37.22 30.98 27.70
N GLY A 187 -36.77 30.37 26.61
CA GLY A 187 -35.41 30.55 26.11
C GLY A 187 -34.30 30.14 27.09
N GLY A 188 -33.04 30.40 26.71
CA GLY A 188 -31.84 29.96 27.44
C GLY A 188 -31.11 28.83 26.71
N ASP A 189 -30.17 28.19 27.43
CA ASP A 189 -29.30 27.12 26.90
C ASP A 189 -29.80 25.70 27.24
N LEU A 190 -31.03 25.58 27.78
CA LEU A 190 -31.63 24.29 28.12
C LEU A 190 -32.07 23.57 26.84
N SER A 191 -31.23 22.66 26.35
CA SER A 191 -31.45 21.91 25.11
C SER A 191 -32.22 20.61 25.30
N GLN A 192 -32.32 20.10 26.53
CA GLN A 192 -33.03 18.85 26.89
C GLN A 192 -33.52 18.89 28.36
N ALA A 193 -34.55 18.11 28.68
CA ALA A 193 -34.87 17.69 30.05
C ALA A 193 -35.60 16.34 30.01
N ASP A 194 -35.38 15.54 31.05
CA ASP A 194 -36.12 14.29 31.26
C ASP A 194 -37.48 14.62 31.90
N LEU A 195 -38.57 14.35 31.17
CA LEU A 195 -39.93 14.53 31.64
C LEU A 195 -40.59 13.21 32.10
N SER A 196 -39.88 12.09 32.11
CA SER A 196 -40.47 10.76 32.37
C SER A 196 -41.12 10.62 33.75
N HIS A 197 -40.78 11.51 34.70
CA HIS A 197 -41.34 11.55 36.04
C HIS A 197 -42.53 12.51 36.22
N ASN A 198 -42.91 13.25 35.17
CA ASN A 198 -43.95 14.29 35.22
C ASN A 198 -45.20 13.86 34.44
N GLU A 199 -45.81 12.72 34.81
CA GLU A 199 -47.00 12.16 34.14
C GLU A 199 -48.27 13.03 34.27
N ALA A 200 -48.29 13.93 35.27
CA ALA A 200 -49.39 14.88 35.51
C ALA A 200 -49.41 16.05 34.52
N LEU A 201 -48.35 16.23 33.71
CA LEU A 201 -48.19 17.38 32.83
C LEU A 201 -49.31 17.41 31.77
N ASP A 202 -50.09 18.49 31.77
CA ASP A 202 -51.18 18.73 30.82
C ASP A 202 -50.88 19.91 29.85
N THR A 203 -49.93 20.77 30.21
CA THR A 203 -49.57 21.98 29.48
C THR A 203 -48.06 22.14 29.40
N LEU A 204 -47.50 22.09 28.19
CA LEU A 204 -46.07 22.30 27.94
C LEU A 204 -45.85 23.45 26.95
N LEU A 205 -45.12 24.48 27.39
CA LEU A 205 -44.63 25.56 26.55
C LEU A 205 -43.10 25.54 26.57
N TRP A 206 -42.47 25.13 25.49
CA TRP A 206 -41.03 24.99 25.37
C TRP A 206 -40.55 25.57 24.04
N ASN A 207 -40.55 26.89 23.96
CA ASN A 207 -40.29 27.64 22.73
C ASN A 207 -38.99 28.46 22.82
N HIS A 208 -38.31 28.64 21.68
CA HIS A 208 -37.07 29.42 21.54
C HIS A 208 -35.85 28.87 22.30
N THR A 209 -35.68 27.54 22.39
CA THR A 209 -34.62 26.89 23.19
C THR A 209 -33.70 25.96 22.39
N ARG A 210 -33.88 25.89 21.05
CA ARG A 210 -33.03 25.09 20.13
C ARG A 210 -33.00 23.59 20.46
N ILE A 211 -34.06 23.03 21.08
CA ILE A 211 -34.11 21.59 21.34
C ILE A 211 -34.14 20.81 20.02
N GLU A 212 -33.37 19.73 19.94
CA GLU A 212 -33.29 18.86 18.75
C GLU A 212 -34.22 17.65 18.84
N THR A 213 -34.52 17.22 20.07
CA THR A 213 -35.39 16.08 20.37
C THR A 213 -36.33 16.41 21.52
N LEU A 214 -37.54 15.85 21.50
CA LEU A 214 -38.53 16.00 22.57
C LEU A 214 -39.29 14.68 22.72
N ASP A 215 -39.08 13.97 23.83
CA ASP A 215 -39.82 12.76 24.16
C ASP A 215 -40.98 13.11 25.10
N LEU A 216 -42.20 12.82 24.65
CA LEU A 216 -43.45 13.05 25.40
C LEU A 216 -44.25 11.77 25.59
N SER A 217 -43.63 10.61 25.39
CA SER A 217 -44.29 9.30 25.50
C SER A 217 -44.83 9.01 26.91
N HIS A 218 -44.31 9.71 27.91
CA HIS A 218 -44.70 9.60 29.32
C HIS A 218 -45.70 10.67 29.80
N GLN A 219 -46.25 11.49 28.89
CA GLN A 219 -47.23 12.55 29.21
C GLN A 219 -48.64 12.23 28.68
N PRO A 220 -49.34 11.21 29.22
CA PRO A 220 -50.66 10.81 28.73
C PRO A 220 -51.75 11.85 28.99
N ASN A 221 -51.49 12.84 29.85
CA ASN A 221 -52.42 13.90 30.21
C ASN A 221 -52.23 15.20 29.40
N LEU A 222 -51.25 15.26 28.50
CA LEU A 222 -50.94 16.46 27.72
C LEU A 222 -52.13 16.88 26.85
N THR A 223 -52.62 18.10 27.06
CA THR A 223 -53.70 18.73 26.28
C THR A 223 -53.21 19.89 25.41
N TYR A 224 -52.11 20.54 25.80
CA TYR A 224 -51.56 21.70 25.11
C TYR A 224 -50.03 21.59 24.98
N LEU A 225 -49.54 21.65 23.74
CA LEU A 225 -48.11 21.67 23.43
C LEU A 225 -47.75 22.87 22.55
N ASN A 226 -46.78 23.66 23.00
CA ASN A 226 -46.09 24.65 22.18
C ASN A 226 -44.58 24.42 22.20
N CYS A 227 -44.05 23.88 21.11
CA CYS A 227 -42.62 23.67 20.88
C CYS A 227 -42.10 24.47 19.66
N THR A 228 -42.71 25.65 19.43
CA THR A 228 -42.37 26.53 18.30
C THR A 228 -40.93 27.06 18.40
N ASP A 229 -40.29 27.23 17.23
CA ASP A 229 -38.95 27.80 17.10
C ASP A 229 -37.86 27.02 17.86
N ASN A 230 -37.75 25.74 17.51
CA ASN A 230 -36.70 24.82 17.95
C ASN A 230 -36.04 24.13 16.74
N GLN A 231 -35.27 23.06 16.96
CA GLN A 231 -34.54 22.34 15.91
C GLN A 231 -35.06 20.89 15.74
N LEU A 232 -36.30 20.63 16.15
CA LEU A 232 -36.89 19.29 16.06
C LEU A 232 -36.95 18.81 14.61
N THR A 233 -36.43 17.62 14.34
CA THR A 233 -36.51 16.96 13.03
C THR A 233 -37.65 15.96 12.93
N ALA A 234 -38.17 15.51 14.08
CA ALA A 234 -39.30 14.61 14.16
C ALA A 234 -40.08 14.86 15.45
N LEU A 235 -41.38 14.57 15.44
CA LEU A 235 -42.24 14.71 16.62
C LEU A 235 -43.28 13.59 16.66
N ASP A 236 -43.11 12.66 17.60
CA ASP A 236 -44.07 11.57 17.85
C ASP A 236 -44.93 11.94 19.06
N LEU A 237 -46.24 12.08 18.82
CA LEU A 237 -47.26 12.40 19.81
C LEU A 237 -48.32 11.31 19.90
N SER A 238 -48.05 10.12 19.34
CA SER A 238 -49.00 8.99 19.29
C SER A 238 -49.51 8.56 20.68
N SER A 239 -48.69 8.75 21.72
CA SER A 239 -49.04 8.42 23.11
C SER A 239 -49.86 9.51 23.82
N ASN A 240 -49.90 10.74 23.28
CA ASN A 240 -50.54 11.90 23.91
C ASN A 240 -52.03 11.99 23.55
N THR A 241 -52.79 10.93 23.83
CA THR A 241 -54.20 10.75 23.40
C THR A 241 -55.21 11.82 23.84
N LYS A 242 -54.81 12.75 24.71
CA LYS A 242 -55.64 13.90 25.15
C LYS A 242 -55.21 15.24 24.52
N LEU A 243 -54.24 15.24 23.60
CA LEU A 243 -53.70 16.47 23.03
C LEU A 243 -54.74 17.16 22.15
N GLU A 244 -55.11 18.40 22.50
CA GLU A 244 -56.12 19.17 21.76
C GLU A 244 -55.48 20.24 20.86
N THR A 245 -54.39 20.86 21.33
CA THR A 245 -53.75 22.02 20.70
C THR A 245 -52.24 21.83 20.56
N LEU A 246 -51.75 21.97 19.32
CA LEU A 246 -50.34 21.84 18.97
C LEU A 246 -49.81 23.07 18.21
N TYR A 247 -48.72 23.66 18.72
CA TYR A 247 -47.88 24.63 18.02
C TYR A 247 -46.45 24.08 17.86
N ALA A 248 -46.07 23.69 16.65
CA ALA A 248 -44.74 23.16 16.33
C ALA A 248 -44.12 23.85 15.09
N GLY A 249 -44.52 25.11 14.84
CA GLY A 249 -43.97 25.91 13.76
C GLY A 249 -42.48 26.25 13.93
N SER A 250 -41.83 26.65 12.85
CA SER A 250 -40.42 27.08 12.87
C SER A 250 -39.44 26.04 13.45
N ASN A 251 -39.68 24.76 13.18
CA ASN A 251 -38.77 23.65 13.46
C ASN A 251 -38.06 23.20 12.17
N CYS A 252 -37.49 22.00 12.17
CA CYS A 252 -36.92 21.32 10.99
C CYS A 252 -37.64 19.98 10.72
N LEU A 253 -38.95 19.89 11.02
CA LEU A 253 -39.70 18.64 11.05
C LEU A 253 -39.73 17.97 9.66
N LEU A 254 -39.44 16.67 9.65
CA LEU A 254 -39.49 15.78 8.50
C LEU A 254 -40.69 14.82 8.59
N ALA A 255 -41.05 14.40 9.80
CA ALA A 255 -42.30 13.67 10.06
C ALA A 255 -42.93 14.11 11.38
N ILE A 256 -44.23 13.90 11.46
CA ILE A 256 -45.01 14.06 12.68
C ILE A 256 -46.00 12.91 12.79
N GLN A 257 -46.20 12.40 14.00
CA GLN A 257 -47.25 11.43 14.29
C GLN A 257 -48.17 12.01 15.36
N LEU A 258 -49.45 12.18 15.03
CA LEU A 258 -50.46 12.68 15.93
C LEU A 258 -51.19 11.52 16.64
N PRO A 259 -51.76 11.77 17.82
CA PRO A 259 -52.71 10.85 18.43
C PRO A 259 -54.03 10.81 17.64
N GLU A 260 -54.67 9.66 17.59
CA GLU A 260 -55.96 9.49 16.89
C GLU A 260 -57.03 10.45 17.45
N ASP A 261 -57.72 11.18 16.57
CA ASP A 261 -58.95 11.96 16.78
C ASP A 261 -58.97 13.05 17.88
N SER A 262 -57.88 13.31 18.60
CA SER A 262 -57.87 14.28 19.73
C SER A 262 -57.43 15.70 19.34
N VAL A 263 -56.52 15.84 18.38
CA VAL A 263 -55.97 17.16 18.01
C VAL A 263 -56.98 17.94 17.18
N THR A 264 -57.40 19.11 17.67
CA THR A 264 -58.36 19.99 16.99
C THR A 264 -57.69 21.19 16.33
N TYR A 265 -56.50 21.58 16.80
CA TYR A 265 -55.71 22.67 16.25
C TYR A 265 -54.24 22.28 16.13
N CYS A 266 -53.67 22.46 14.94
CA CYS A 266 -52.28 22.17 14.64
C CYS A 266 -51.67 23.31 13.81
N ASN A 267 -50.56 23.89 14.29
CA ASN A 267 -49.75 24.86 13.56
C ASN A 267 -48.34 24.34 13.34
N LEU A 268 -48.02 24.02 12.08
CA LEU A 268 -46.70 23.55 11.62
C LEU A 268 -45.99 24.57 10.71
N ALA A 269 -46.45 25.81 10.66
CA ALA A 269 -45.98 26.78 9.68
C ALA A 269 -44.49 27.15 9.85
N GLY A 270 -43.83 27.46 8.74
CA GLY A 270 -42.50 28.06 8.73
C GLY A 270 -41.36 27.10 9.07
N GLN A 271 -41.50 25.80 8.77
CA GLN A 271 -40.40 24.84 8.89
C GLN A 271 -39.17 25.28 8.09
N ARG A 272 -38.00 25.00 8.63
CA ARG A 272 -36.69 25.23 8.00
C ARG A 272 -36.17 23.89 7.44
N PRO A 273 -35.31 23.92 6.42
CA PRO A 273 -34.72 22.69 5.90
C PRO A 273 -33.85 21.97 6.93
N ALA A 274 -34.05 20.67 7.11
CA ALA A 274 -33.09 19.82 7.80
C ALA A 274 -31.83 19.66 6.93
N SER A 275 -30.63 19.75 7.51
CA SER A 275 -29.39 19.58 6.75
C SER A 275 -29.04 18.10 6.60
N TYR A 276 -28.68 17.69 5.39
CA TYR A 276 -28.19 16.34 5.12
C TYR A 276 -26.92 16.37 4.26
N PRO A 277 -25.74 16.02 4.82
CA PRO A 277 -24.53 15.85 4.04
C PRO A 277 -24.59 14.52 3.28
N LEU A 278 -24.58 14.57 1.95
CA LEU A 278 -24.58 13.39 1.09
C LEU A 278 -23.20 12.70 1.15
N PRO A 279 -23.13 11.41 1.53
CA PRO A 279 -21.86 10.68 1.50
C PRO A 279 -21.26 10.58 0.09
N GLU A 280 -19.93 10.45 0.01
CA GLU A 280 -19.23 10.28 -1.27
C GLU A 280 -19.71 9.01 -1.99
N GLY A 281 -19.99 9.12 -3.29
CA GLY A 281 -20.46 7.99 -4.09
C GLY A 281 -21.93 7.62 -3.87
N GLU A 282 -22.70 8.41 -3.11
CA GLU A 282 -24.16 8.23 -2.97
C GLU A 282 -24.92 9.19 -3.88
N ASN A 283 -26.14 8.77 -4.26
CA ASN A 283 -27.05 9.55 -5.10
C ASN A 283 -28.43 9.76 -4.44
N GLY A 284 -28.51 9.53 -3.14
CA GLY A 284 -29.77 9.54 -2.41
C GLY A 284 -29.60 9.29 -0.92
N PHE A 285 -30.71 9.32 -0.20
CA PHE A 285 -30.77 9.02 1.23
C PHE A 285 -32.09 8.32 1.56
N ARG A 286 -32.15 7.62 2.70
CA ARG A 286 -33.41 7.00 3.15
C ARG A 286 -34.12 7.90 4.14
N LEU A 287 -35.42 8.09 3.95
CA LEU A 287 -36.24 8.88 4.87
C LEU A 287 -36.27 8.25 6.28
N LYS A 288 -36.26 6.92 6.36
CA LYS A 288 -36.22 6.19 7.64
C LYS A 288 -34.86 6.23 8.35
N GLU A 289 -33.79 6.62 7.67
CA GLU A 289 -32.51 6.93 8.36
C GLU A 289 -32.61 8.27 9.10
N LEU A 290 -33.40 9.21 8.57
CA LEU A 290 -33.63 10.52 9.21
C LEU A 290 -34.70 10.43 10.31
N VAL A 291 -35.78 9.70 10.06
CA VAL A 291 -36.86 9.49 11.02
C VAL A 291 -37.31 8.02 11.01
N PRO A 292 -36.80 7.18 11.93
CA PRO A 292 -37.00 5.72 11.89
C PRO A 292 -38.46 5.25 11.88
N TRP A 293 -39.34 5.94 12.59
CA TRP A 293 -40.76 5.61 12.70
C TRP A 293 -41.64 6.24 11.60
N MET A 294 -41.07 6.99 10.65
CA MET A 294 -41.83 7.64 9.59
C MET A 294 -42.60 6.60 8.73
N GLU A 295 -43.88 6.88 8.49
CA GLU A 295 -44.69 6.12 7.56
C GLU A 295 -44.61 6.72 6.16
N VAL A 296 -43.76 6.13 5.31
CA VAL A 296 -43.43 6.71 3.99
C VAL A 296 -44.64 6.82 3.06
N GLN A 297 -45.72 6.07 3.30
CA GLN A 297 -46.96 6.20 2.51
C GLN A 297 -47.68 7.55 2.74
N GLN A 298 -47.32 8.28 3.80
CA GLN A 298 -47.83 9.62 4.08
C GLN A 298 -47.08 10.73 3.32
N VAL A 299 -46.00 10.38 2.62
CA VAL A 299 -45.21 11.32 1.81
C VAL A 299 -45.88 11.53 0.46
N SER A 300 -46.09 12.79 0.09
CA SER A 300 -46.69 13.22 -1.17
C SER A 300 -46.01 14.49 -1.69
N GLU A 301 -46.29 14.89 -2.94
CA GLU A 301 -45.75 16.12 -3.55
C GLU A 301 -44.21 16.26 -3.46
N LEU A 302 -43.49 15.13 -3.55
CA LEU A 302 -42.03 15.12 -3.49
C LEU A 302 -41.42 15.81 -4.72
N SER A 303 -40.45 16.70 -4.47
CA SER A 303 -39.67 17.45 -5.46
C SER A 303 -38.18 17.43 -5.10
N GLY A 304 -37.32 17.49 -6.11
CA GLY A 304 -35.86 17.31 -5.95
C GLY A 304 -35.41 15.85 -6.00
N GLY A 305 -36.26 14.93 -6.47
CA GLY A 305 -35.90 13.53 -6.63
C GLY A 305 -37.10 12.64 -6.93
N THR A 306 -36.88 11.33 -6.84
CA THR A 306 -37.92 10.30 -6.91
C THR A 306 -37.84 9.41 -5.68
N LEU A 307 -39.00 8.98 -5.18
CA LEU A 307 -39.09 8.13 -3.99
C LEU A 307 -39.38 6.69 -4.42
N GLU A 308 -38.48 5.77 -4.05
CA GLU A 308 -38.65 4.33 -4.21
C GLU A 308 -38.57 3.67 -2.84
N GLU A 309 -39.66 3.02 -2.40
CA GLU A 309 -39.85 2.51 -1.03
C GLU A 309 -39.64 3.59 0.03
N ASP A 310 -38.45 3.71 0.62
CA ASP A 310 -38.05 4.75 1.58
C ASP A 310 -36.83 5.57 1.12
N ARG A 311 -36.26 5.26 -0.05
CA ARG A 311 -35.07 5.92 -0.59
C ARG A 311 -35.48 7.03 -1.56
N VAL A 312 -34.99 8.24 -1.28
CA VAL A 312 -35.07 9.38 -2.19
C VAL A 312 -33.87 9.33 -3.11
N HIS A 313 -34.09 9.01 -4.38
CA HIS A 313 -33.11 9.16 -5.46
C HIS A 313 -33.09 10.61 -5.91
N LEU A 314 -31.97 11.28 -5.71
CA LEU A 314 -31.83 12.71 -5.95
C LEU A 314 -31.67 13.00 -7.45
N ASP A 315 -32.31 14.08 -7.90
CA ASP A 315 -32.08 14.62 -9.25
C ASP A 315 -30.64 15.19 -9.41
N GLY A 316 -30.07 15.69 -8.31
CA GLY A 316 -28.70 16.21 -8.24
C GLY A 316 -28.20 16.38 -6.79
N PRO A 317 -26.90 16.63 -6.57
CA PRO A 317 -26.37 17.08 -5.29
C PRO A 317 -26.68 18.58 -5.09
N ASN A 318 -26.42 19.10 -3.88
CA ASN A 318 -26.54 20.53 -3.55
C ASN A 318 -27.93 21.14 -3.84
N GLN A 319 -28.99 20.40 -3.56
CA GLN A 319 -30.36 20.80 -3.83
C GLN A 319 -31.26 20.71 -2.60
N LEU A 320 -32.42 21.37 -2.70
CA LEU A 320 -33.48 21.26 -1.72
C LEU A 320 -34.45 20.16 -2.14
N VAL A 321 -34.60 19.13 -1.31
CA VAL A 321 -35.67 18.14 -1.43
C VAL A 321 -36.84 18.62 -0.60
N THR A 322 -38.04 18.65 -1.17
CA THR A 322 -39.26 19.05 -0.47
C THR A 322 -40.34 18.00 -0.65
N TYR A 323 -41.16 17.78 0.37
CA TYR A 323 -42.34 16.93 0.27
C TYR A 323 -43.39 17.35 1.29
N ARG A 324 -44.63 16.93 1.06
CA ARG A 324 -45.71 17.05 2.02
C ARG A 324 -45.88 15.74 2.77
N TYR A 325 -45.86 15.80 4.10
CA TYR A 325 -46.17 14.68 4.98
C TYR A 325 -47.52 14.94 5.65
N THR A 326 -48.46 14.00 5.55
CA THR A 326 -49.81 14.14 6.12
C THR A 326 -50.06 13.14 7.22
N ASP A 327 -50.64 13.56 8.34
CA ASP A 327 -51.10 12.63 9.38
C ASP A 327 -52.33 13.21 10.08
N GLY A 328 -53.51 12.61 9.84
CA GLY A 328 -54.79 13.18 10.29
C GLY A 328 -55.00 14.62 9.80
N ILE A 329 -55.07 15.57 10.72
CA ILE A 329 -55.19 17.01 10.40
C ILE A 329 -53.84 17.70 10.16
N ALA A 330 -52.72 17.06 10.52
CA ALA A 330 -51.39 17.62 10.29
C ALA A 330 -51.05 17.57 8.81
N VAL A 331 -50.73 18.73 8.25
CA VAL A 331 -50.15 18.88 6.93
C VAL A 331 -48.81 19.57 7.09
N LEU A 332 -47.73 18.80 6.95
CA LEU A 332 -46.35 19.24 7.13
C LEU A 332 -45.70 19.41 5.77
N ASP A 333 -45.29 20.63 5.43
CA ASP A 333 -44.40 20.88 4.29
C ASP A 333 -42.94 20.72 4.78
N ALA A 334 -42.39 19.53 4.57
CA ALA A 334 -41.05 19.14 5.00
C ALA A 334 -40.01 19.49 3.93
N SER A 335 -38.78 19.79 4.37
CA SER A 335 -37.68 20.03 3.45
C SER A 335 -36.33 19.57 4.01
N VAL A 336 -35.49 19.05 3.11
CA VAL A 336 -34.13 18.57 3.39
C VAL A 336 -33.18 19.32 2.46
N SER A 337 -32.23 20.06 3.01
CA SER A 337 -31.15 20.69 2.25
C SER A 337 -29.99 19.71 2.13
N VAL A 338 -29.82 19.13 0.94
CA VAL A 338 -28.74 18.19 0.65
C VAL A 338 -27.49 18.97 0.25
N THR A 339 -26.35 18.63 0.84
CA THR A 339 -25.03 19.19 0.46
C THR A 339 -24.06 18.07 0.13
N GLY A 340 -23.25 18.22 -0.91
CA GLY A 340 -22.27 17.20 -1.31
C GLY A 340 -21.70 17.44 -2.70
N GLU A 341 -20.69 16.68 -3.08
CA GLU A 341 -20.11 16.73 -4.42
C GLU A 341 -20.55 15.51 -5.25
N ASN A 342 -20.45 15.61 -6.58
CA ASN A 342 -20.60 14.42 -7.42
C ASN A 342 -19.37 13.52 -7.23
N SER A 343 -19.53 12.21 -7.35
CA SER A 343 -18.44 11.24 -7.17
C SER A 343 -18.71 9.96 -7.97
N TRP A 344 -17.73 9.07 -8.05
CA TRP A 344 -17.90 7.77 -8.70
C TRP A 344 -18.54 6.76 -7.74
N ILE A 345 -19.70 6.20 -8.10
CA ILE A 345 -20.28 5.00 -7.44
C ILE A 345 -19.41 3.78 -7.81
N VAL A 346 -19.14 3.63 -9.11
CA VAL A 346 -18.26 2.59 -9.63
C VAL A 346 -17.07 3.30 -10.30
N PRO A 347 -15.85 3.13 -9.79
CA PRO A 347 -14.67 3.78 -10.36
C PRO A 347 -14.38 3.25 -11.77
N LEU A 348 -13.72 4.09 -12.57
CA LEU A 348 -13.34 3.73 -13.93
C LEU A 348 -12.43 2.51 -13.95
N SER A 349 -12.83 1.49 -14.69
CA SER A 349 -12.02 0.33 -15.03
C SER A 349 -12.32 -0.17 -16.44
N LEU A 350 -11.34 -0.80 -17.07
CA LEU A 350 -11.49 -1.49 -18.35
C LEU A 350 -10.56 -2.69 -18.34
N ALA A 351 -11.11 -3.88 -18.53
CA ALA A 351 -10.32 -5.11 -18.53
C ALA A 351 -9.43 -5.20 -19.76
N ASP A 352 -8.28 -5.86 -19.62
CA ASP A 352 -7.39 -6.20 -20.73
C ASP A 352 -8.04 -7.22 -21.67
N TRP A 353 -7.65 -7.22 -22.94
CA TRP A 353 -8.03 -8.26 -23.90
C TRP A 353 -6.89 -8.56 -24.86
N THR A 354 -7.01 -9.65 -25.62
CA THR A 354 -6.02 -10.02 -26.64
C THR A 354 -6.45 -9.50 -28.00
N TYR A 355 -5.49 -9.06 -28.82
CA TYR A 355 -5.72 -8.63 -30.20
C TYR A 355 -6.57 -9.67 -30.96
N GLY A 356 -7.54 -9.19 -31.74
CA GLY A 356 -8.49 -10.03 -32.47
C GLY A 356 -9.65 -10.62 -31.65
N GLN A 357 -9.63 -10.52 -30.31
CA GLN A 357 -10.79 -10.84 -29.46
C GLN A 357 -11.77 -9.66 -29.36
N PRO A 358 -13.04 -9.89 -28.97
CA PRO A 358 -13.99 -8.82 -28.70
C PRO A 358 -13.44 -7.84 -27.66
N ALA A 359 -13.51 -6.55 -27.97
CA ALA A 359 -13.00 -5.51 -27.08
C ALA A 359 -13.82 -5.42 -25.79
N ALA A 360 -13.14 -5.33 -24.65
CA ALA A 360 -13.79 -5.10 -23.37
C ALA A 360 -14.51 -3.75 -23.35
N GLN A 361 -15.55 -3.64 -22.53
CA GLN A 361 -16.30 -2.38 -22.37
C GLN A 361 -15.87 -1.69 -21.06
N PRO A 362 -15.67 -0.37 -21.07
CA PRO A 362 -15.29 0.34 -19.86
C PRO A 362 -16.48 0.39 -18.90
N VAL A 363 -16.16 0.34 -17.61
CA VAL A 363 -17.12 0.45 -16.52
C VAL A 363 -16.78 1.68 -15.71
N ALA A 364 -17.70 2.62 -15.63
CA ALA A 364 -17.67 3.72 -14.69
C ALA A 364 -19.12 4.18 -14.46
N GLN A 365 -19.48 4.41 -13.21
CA GLN A 365 -20.82 4.89 -12.87
C GLN A 365 -20.69 6.07 -11.92
N PRO A 366 -21.03 7.30 -12.35
CA PRO A 366 -21.07 8.44 -11.46
C PRO A 366 -22.34 8.42 -10.61
N ALA A 367 -22.33 9.12 -9.48
CA ALA A 367 -23.50 9.32 -8.64
C ALA A 367 -24.57 10.13 -9.38
N PHE A 368 -24.13 11.14 -10.14
CA PHE A 368 -24.97 11.99 -10.96
C PHE A 368 -24.40 12.15 -12.37
N GLY A 369 -25.29 12.19 -13.37
CA GLY A 369 -24.93 12.37 -14.78
C GLY A 369 -24.65 11.06 -15.52
N THR A 370 -23.98 11.16 -16.67
CA THR A 370 -23.62 10.00 -17.51
C THR A 370 -22.16 10.12 -17.90
N ALA A 371 -21.41 9.02 -17.74
CA ALA A 371 -20.01 8.95 -18.13
C ALA A 371 -19.88 8.74 -19.65
N ALA A 372 -19.16 9.65 -20.31
CA ALA A 372 -18.72 9.49 -21.69
C ALA A 372 -17.29 8.94 -21.70
N PHE A 373 -17.04 7.91 -22.53
CA PHE A 373 -15.74 7.26 -22.62
C PHE A 373 -14.97 7.71 -23.87
N SER A 374 -13.67 7.92 -23.70
CA SER A 374 -12.74 8.24 -24.78
C SER A 374 -11.38 7.60 -24.52
N TYR A 375 -10.57 7.40 -25.54
CA TYR A 375 -9.35 6.59 -25.47
C TYR A 375 -8.15 7.34 -26.03
N SER A 376 -6.97 7.06 -25.49
CA SER A 376 -5.71 7.61 -25.99
C SER A 376 -4.54 6.64 -25.77
N SER A 377 -3.47 6.81 -26.56
CA SER A 377 -2.20 6.11 -26.34
C SER A 377 -1.35 6.78 -25.26
N SER A 378 -1.78 7.92 -24.73
CA SER A 378 -1.10 8.68 -23.67
C SER A 378 -2.12 9.07 -22.58
N PRO A 379 -1.75 9.04 -21.30
CA PRO A 379 -2.64 9.48 -20.23
C PRO A 379 -3.03 10.97 -20.33
N GLN A 380 -2.31 11.77 -21.13
CA GLN A 380 -2.53 13.21 -21.32
C GLN A 380 -3.31 13.52 -22.59
N GLY A 381 -3.64 12.50 -23.39
CA GLY A 381 -4.38 12.66 -24.63
C GLY A 381 -3.49 12.96 -25.86
N PRO A 382 -4.10 13.34 -27.00
CA PRO A 382 -5.52 13.62 -27.17
C PRO A 382 -6.38 12.36 -27.03
N PHE A 383 -7.53 12.48 -26.38
CA PHE A 383 -8.52 11.41 -26.25
C PHE A 383 -9.54 11.45 -27.39
N GLN A 384 -9.86 10.29 -27.94
CA GLN A 384 -10.80 10.12 -29.07
C GLN A 384 -11.90 9.10 -28.71
N PRO A 385 -13.12 9.22 -29.24
CA PRO A 385 -14.20 8.30 -28.88
C PRO A 385 -14.02 6.88 -29.43
N GLN A 386 -13.18 6.71 -30.46
CA GLN A 386 -12.90 5.39 -31.04
C GLN A 386 -12.01 4.56 -30.12
N GLN A 387 -12.48 3.36 -29.79
CA GLN A 387 -11.72 2.38 -29.03
C GLN A 387 -10.50 1.89 -29.84
N PRO A 388 -9.32 1.78 -29.22
CA PRO A 388 -8.15 1.27 -29.91
C PRO A 388 -8.29 -0.21 -30.25
N ALA A 389 -7.70 -0.60 -31.37
CA ALA A 389 -7.73 -1.97 -31.86
C ALA A 389 -6.36 -2.66 -31.86
N ARG A 390 -5.27 -1.88 -31.76
CA ARG A 390 -3.90 -2.42 -31.81
C ARG A 390 -3.40 -2.80 -30.43
N ALA A 391 -2.64 -3.87 -30.36
CA ALA A 391 -1.93 -4.26 -29.16
C ALA A 391 -1.04 -3.13 -28.64
N GLY A 392 -0.90 -3.05 -27.33
CA GLY A 392 -0.21 -1.98 -26.64
C GLY A 392 -0.93 -1.54 -25.37
N THR A 393 -0.30 -0.60 -24.67
CA THR A 393 -0.87 0.07 -23.51
C THR A 393 -1.69 1.26 -23.96
N TRP A 394 -2.92 1.32 -23.49
CA TRP A 394 -3.87 2.38 -23.82
C TRP A 394 -4.50 2.93 -22.54
N TYR A 395 -5.10 4.10 -22.68
CA TYR A 395 -5.77 4.80 -21.59
C TYR A 395 -7.20 5.05 -21.99
N VAL A 396 -8.13 4.71 -21.10
CA VAL A 396 -9.52 5.12 -21.19
C VAL A 396 -9.74 6.28 -20.23
N ARG A 397 -10.49 7.28 -20.68
CA ARG A 397 -10.96 8.40 -19.88
C ARG A 397 -12.48 8.35 -19.81
N ALA A 398 -13.01 8.43 -18.60
CA ALA A 398 -14.42 8.72 -18.34
C ALA A 398 -14.57 10.18 -17.96
N LEU A 399 -15.48 10.87 -18.65
CA LEU A 399 -15.82 12.27 -18.40
C LEU A 399 -17.32 12.40 -18.11
N VAL A 400 -17.67 13.08 -17.04
CA VAL A 400 -19.03 13.54 -16.74
C VAL A 400 -19.06 15.05 -16.89
N GLU A 401 -19.99 15.56 -17.70
CA GLU A 401 -20.10 17.00 -17.94
C GLU A 401 -20.47 17.75 -16.64
N GLU A 402 -19.89 18.93 -16.47
CA GLU A 402 -20.24 19.83 -15.37
C GLU A 402 -21.65 20.41 -15.56
N THR A 403 -22.34 20.68 -14.45
CA THR A 403 -23.65 21.32 -14.42
C THR A 403 -23.64 22.49 -13.42
N PRO A 404 -24.63 23.38 -13.42
CA PRO A 404 -24.74 24.40 -12.37
C PRO A 404 -24.83 23.82 -10.93
N GLN A 405 -25.20 22.54 -10.79
CA GLN A 405 -25.36 21.86 -9.51
C GLN A 405 -24.08 21.17 -9.01
N TYR A 406 -23.19 20.75 -9.91
CA TYR A 406 -21.94 20.05 -9.56
C TYR A 406 -20.84 20.19 -10.62
N PRO A 407 -19.56 20.20 -10.20
CA PRO A 407 -18.44 20.12 -11.12
C PRO A 407 -18.41 18.77 -11.85
N GLY A 408 -17.89 18.77 -13.07
CA GLY A 408 -17.71 17.54 -13.86
C GLY A 408 -16.73 16.57 -13.20
N LEU A 409 -16.84 15.29 -13.56
CA LEU A 409 -15.92 14.25 -13.09
C LEU A 409 -15.01 13.80 -14.22
N GLU A 410 -13.73 13.61 -13.93
CA GLU A 410 -12.77 13.01 -14.84
C GLU A 410 -12.03 11.88 -14.13
N ALA A 411 -11.92 10.73 -14.80
CA ALA A 411 -11.09 9.61 -14.37
C ALA A 411 -10.36 9.03 -15.58
N ILE A 412 -9.12 8.58 -15.37
CA ILE A 412 -8.29 7.96 -16.40
C ILE A 412 -7.74 6.64 -15.85
N ALA A 413 -7.90 5.56 -16.61
CA ALA A 413 -7.38 4.24 -16.29
C ALA A 413 -6.60 3.66 -17.47
N SER A 414 -5.51 2.96 -17.19
CA SER A 414 -4.78 2.20 -18.20
C SER A 414 -5.39 0.81 -18.38
N PHE A 415 -5.25 0.28 -19.59
CA PHE A 415 -5.56 -1.11 -19.94
C PHE A 415 -4.61 -1.56 -21.05
N ARG A 416 -4.51 -2.87 -21.25
CA ARG A 416 -3.64 -3.46 -22.25
C ARG A 416 -4.42 -4.28 -23.26
N ILE A 417 -4.09 -4.04 -24.53
CA ILE A 417 -4.42 -4.96 -25.61
C ILE A 417 -3.19 -5.84 -25.80
N ASN A 418 -3.29 -7.10 -25.39
CA ASN A 418 -2.18 -8.06 -25.47
C ASN A 418 -2.00 -8.54 -26.92
N PRO A 419 -0.76 -8.67 -27.41
CA PRO A 419 -0.51 -9.28 -28.72
C PRO A 419 -1.10 -10.69 -28.80
N ALA A 420 -1.66 -11.06 -29.95
CA ALA A 420 -2.17 -12.40 -30.17
C ALA A 420 -1.05 -13.38 -30.55
N VAL A 421 -1.28 -14.68 -30.32
CA VAL A 421 -0.48 -15.71 -31.01
C VAL A 421 -0.83 -15.62 -32.50
N PRO A 422 0.14 -15.41 -33.40
CA PRO A 422 -0.12 -15.40 -34.82
C PRO A 422 -0.55 -16.79 -35.29
N ASP A 423 -1.49 -16.84 -36.23
CA ASP A 423 -1.76 -18.09 -36.95
C ASP A 423 -0.58 -18.38 -37.88
N TYR A 424 0.07 -19.52 -37.67
CA TYR A 424 1.14 -20.03 -38.52
C TYR A 424 0.94 -21.51 -38.83
N LEU A 425 1.49 -21.95 -39.96
CA LEU A 425 1.58 -23.36 -40.31
C LEU A 425 2.92 -23.90 -39.83
N ALA A 426 2.89 -24.95 -39.01
CA ALA A 426 4.11 -25.57 -38.50
C ALA A 426 5.02 -26.03 -39.67
N PRO A 427 6.36 -25.88 -39.54
CA PRO A 427 7.30 -26.31 -40.56
C PRO A 427 7.12 -27.77 -40.97
N ALA A 428 7.23 -28.05 -42.26
CA ALA A 428 7.24 -29.42 -42.75
C ALA A 428 8.54 -30.14 -42.33
N MET A 429 8.51 -31.48 -42.31
CA MET A 429 9.70 -32.30 -42.07
C MET A 429 10.84 -31.91 -43.03
N LYS A 430 12.04 -31.74 -42.49
CA LYS A 430 13.26 -31.38 -43.22
C LYS A 430 14.17 -32.58 -43.41
N SER A 431 15.23 -32.41 -44.19
CA SER A 431 16.28 -33.40 -44.34
C SER A 431 17.65 -32.75 -44.21
N ALA A 432 18.58 -33.46 -43.57
CA ALA A 432 19.96 -33.03 -43.37
C ALA A 432 20.88 -34.25 -43.41
N THR A 433 22.19 -34.03 -43.49
CA THR A 433 23.21 -35.07 -43.40
C THR A 433 23.90 -35.00 -42.03
N TYR A 434 24.28 -36.15 -41.47
CA TYR A 434 25.01 -36.22 -40.22
C TYR A 434 26.21 -35.25 -40.20
N GLY A 435 26.20 -34.34 -39.22
CA GLY A 435 27.23 -33.32 -39.06
C GLY A 435 26.93 -31.96 -39.70
N ASP A 436 25.87 -31.81 -40.50
CA ASP A 436 25.42 -30.50 -41.01
C ASP A 436 24.99 -29.58 -39.84
N TYR A 437 25.12 -28.26 -39.99
CA TYR A 437 24.59 -27.32 -39.02
C TYR A 437 23.09 -27.10 -39.24
N LEU A 438 22.32 -26.90 -38.16
CA LEU A 438 20.91 -26.54 -38.28
C LEU A 438 20.71 -25.26 -39.09
N ALA A 439 21.62 -24.28 -38.97
CA ALA A 439 21.59 -23.06 -39.79
C ALA A 439 21.60 -23.32 -41.31
N ASP A 440 22.14 -24.47 -41.75
CA ASP A 440 22.17 -24.85 -43.17
C ASP A 440 20.87 -25.55 -43.62
N VAL A 441 20.04 -25.99 -42.67
CA VAL A 441 18.73 -26.62 -42.93
C VAL A 441 17.67 -25.52 -43.08
N ALA A 442 17.30 -25.21 -44.32
CA ALA A 442 16.35 -24.16 -44.63
C ALA A 442 14.93 -24.42 -44.05
N LEU A 443 14.44 -23.45 -43.28
CA LEU A 443 13.06 -23.41 -42.79
C LEU A 443 12.16 -22.59 -43.72
N GLU A 444 10.84 -22.74 -43.54
CA GLU A 444 9.83 -21.88 -44.14
C GLU A 444 10.07 -20.41 -43.78
N SER A 445 9.56 -19.50 -44.61
CA SER A 445 9.70 -18.06 -44.36
C SER A 445 9.24 -17.69 -42.95
N ARG A 446 10.04 -16.83 -42.29
CA ARG A 446 9.83 -16.32 -40.93
C ARG A 446 10.03 -17.32 -39.80
N PHE A 447 10.47 -18.55 -40.10
CA PHE A 447 10.95 -19.49 -39.10
C PHE A 447 12.48 -19.45 -38.99
N PHE A 448 12.97 -19.59 -37.77
CA PHE A 448 14.40 -19.57 -37.45
C PHE A 448 14.69 -20.62 -36.39
N TRP A 449 15.82 -21.30 -36.51
CA TRP A 449 16.26 -22.24 -35.48
C TRP A 449 16.63 -21.50 -34.19
N GLU A 450 16.18 -22.02 -33.04
CA GLU A 450 16.57 -21.46 -31.73
C GLU A 450 18.07 -21.62 -31.47
N ASN A 451 18.66 -22.70 -31.99
CA ASN A 451 20.09 -22.95 -31.94
C ASN A 451 20.62 -23.36 -33.32
N GLY A 452 20.79 -22.39 -34.21
CA GLY A 452 21.34 -22.63 -35.56
C GLY A 452 22.78 -23.19 -35.58
N SER A 453 23.54 -22.97 -34.50
CA SER A 453 24.93 -23.45 -34.37
C SER A 453 25.02 -24.93 -33.96
N LEU A 454 23.89 -25.56 -33.61
CA LEU A 454 23.85 -26.99 -33.31
C LEU A 454 24.03 -27.79 -34.60
N ARG A 455 24.86 -28.84 -34.55
CA ARG A 455 24.94 -29.82 -35.64
C ARG A 455 23.81 -30.83 -35.51
N VAL A 456 23.23 -31.26 -36.62
CA VAL A 456 22.26 -32.36 -36.62
C VAL A 456 22.95 -33.63 -36.10
N GLY A 457 22.33 -34.28 -35.11
CA GLY A 457 22.90 -35.44 -34.40
C GLY A 457 22.88 -36.72 -35.23
N ASN A 458 22.83 -37.88 -34.58
CA ASN A 458 22.83 -39.21 -35.22
C ASN A 458 21.81 -39.40 -36.35
N ALA A 459 22.14 -40.25 -37.33
CA ALA A 459 21.23 -40.57 -38.43
C ALA A 459 19.89 -41.15 -37.93
N GLY A 460 18.79 -40.70 -38.53
CA GLY A 460 17.42 -41.00 -38.12
C GLY A 460 16.53 -39.75 -37.99
N GLU A 461 15.31 -39.91 -37.49
CA GLU A 461 14.40 -38.79 -37.21
C GLU A 461 14.83 -38.05 -35.94
N GLN A 462 14.98 -36.74 -36.03
CA GLN A 462 15.27 -35.86 -34.91
C GLN A 462 14.26 -34.72 -34.85
N THR A 463 14.13 -34.12 -33.67
CA THR A 463 13.31 -32.92 -33.47
C THR A 463 14.18 -31.82 -32.90
N HIS A 464 14.13 -30.66 -33.54
CA HIS A 464 14.81 -29.46 -33.09
C HIS A 464 13.81 -28.31 -32.97
N LEU A 465 14.13 -27.31 -32.16
CA LEU A 465 13.24 -26.20 -31.85
C LEU A 465 13.52 -24.99 -32.74
N ALA A 466 12.46 -24.42 -33.28
CA ALA A 466 12.45 -23.19 -34.04
C ALA A 466 11.52 -22.16 -33.39
N PHE A 467 11.67 -20.90 -33.78
CA PHE A 467 10.74 -19.83 -33.47
C PHE A 467 10.20 -19.19 -34.74
N TYR A 468 9.00 -18.61 -34.66
CA TYR A 468 8.32 -17.91 -35.74
C TYR A 468 8.23 -16.41 -35.43
N LEU A 469 8.73 -15.59 -36.36
CA LEU A 469 8.62 -14.13 -36.30
C LEU A 469 7.38 -13.66 -37.08
N PRO A 470 6.36 -13.07 -36.44
CA PRO A 470 5.23 -12.49 -37.16
C PRO A 470 5.67 -11.28 -38.01
N GLU A 471 4.85 -10.90 -38.99
CA GLU A 471 5.11 -9.69 -39.79
C GLU A 471 4.75 -8.40 -39.03
N ASP A 472 3.71 -8.47 -38.19
CA ASP A 472 3.33 -7.40 -37.27
C ASP A 472 3.72 -7.80 -35.84
N PHE A 473 4.81 -7.23 -35.34
CA PHE A 473 5.33 -7.44 -33.99
C PHE A 473 4.61 -6.64 -32.91
N ILE A 474 3.72 -5.73 -33.31
CA ILE A 474 2.90 -4.99 -32.37
C ILE A 474 1.72 -5.87 -32.00
N ASP A 475 0.94 -6.30 -32.99
CA ASP A 475 -0.31 -7.01 -32.78
C ASP A 475 -0.14 -8.53 -32.53
N TYR A 476 1.02 -9.09 -32.86
CA TYR A 476 1.32 -10.51 -32.66
C TYR A 476 2.65 -10.76 -31.96
N GLN A 477 2.67 -11.79 -31.11
CA GLN A 477 3.89 -12.21 -30.41
C GLN A 477 4.73 -13.20 -31.23
N VAL A 478 6.04 -13.22 -30.94
CA VAL A 478 6.95 -14.26 -31.43
C VAL A 478 6.55 -15.60 -30.81
N VAL A 479 6.46 -16.65 -31.63
CA VAL A 479 6.14 -17.99 -31.14
C VAL A 479 7.42 -18.80 -31.05
N GLN A 480 7.74 -19.28 -29.86
CA GLN A 480 8.96 -20.05 -29.58
C GLN A 480 8.66 -21.54 -29.42
N HIS A 481 9.72 -22.34 -29.37
CA HIS A 481 9.76 -23.77 -29.11
C HIS A 481 8.89 -24.59 -30.07
N ILE A 482 8.83 -24.17 -31.33
CA ILE A 482 8.10 -24.85 -32.39
C ILE A 482 8.92 -26.08 -32.79
N PRO A 483 8.40 -27.31 -32.56
CA PRO A 483 9.14 -28.51 -32.91
C PRO A 483 9.16 -28.71 -34.42
N VAL A 484 10.35 -28.87 -34.99
CA VAL A 484 10.56 -29.19 -36.40
C VAL A 484 11.26 -30.53 -36.51
N GLN A 485 10.65 -31.44 -37.27
CA GLN A 485 11.22 -32.76 -37.53
C GLN A 485 12.27 -32.70 -38.64
N ILE A 486 13.39 -33.39 -38.46
CA ILE A 486 14.46 -33.52 -39.43
C ILE A 486 14.81 -35.00 -39.61
N HIS A 487 14.75 -35.47 -40.86
CA HIS A 487 15.31 -36.75 -41.25
C HIS A 487 16.82 -36.59 -41.52
N VAL A 488 17.65 -37.19 -40.68
CA VAL A 488 19.11 -37.11 -40.81
C VAL A 488 19.64 -38.34 -41.54
N ALA A 489 20.18 -38.12 -42.74
CA ALA A 489 20.88 -39.15 -43.51
C ALA A 489 22.31 -39.36 -42.99
N PRO A 490 22.85 -40.59 -43.01
CA PRO A 490 24.25 -40.85 -42.71
C PRO A 490 25.19 -40.11 -43.67
N TYR A 491 26.35 -39.67 -43.19
CA TYR A 491 27.37 -39.01 -44.00
C TYR A 491 28.10 -40.03 -44.90
N ASP A 492 28.42 -39.67 -46.15
CA ASP A 492 29.25 -40.51 -47.02
C ASP A 492 30.73 -40.45 -46.59
N GLY A 493 31.15 -41.44 -45.81
CA GLY A 493 32.51 -41.55 -45.28
C GLY A 493 33.59 -41.70 -46.35
N THR A 494 33.23 -41.99 -47.62
CA THR A 494 34.23 -42.02 -48.71
C THR A 494 34.79 -40.64 -49.04
N GLN A 495 34.10 -39.57 -48.63
CA GLN A 495 34.54 -38.18 -48.80
C GLN A 495 35.55 -37.76 -47.71
N LEU A 496 35.73 -38.55 -46.64
CA LEU A 496 36.62 -38.18 -45.55
C LEU A 496 38.10 -38.31 -45.94
N PRO A 497 38.98 -37.41 -45.46
CA PRO A 497 40.41 -37.49 -45.72
C PRO A 497 41.01 -38.70 -44.98
N ILE A 498 41.26 -39.78 -45.72
CA ILE A 498 41.91 -40.98 -45.16
C ILE A 498 43.43 -40.82 -45.25
N PRO A 499 44.17 -40.88 -44.12
CA PRO A 499 45.62 -40.86 -44.12
C PRO A 499 46.22 -41.93 -45.04
N GLN A 500 47.41 -41.66 -45.58
CA GLN A 500 48.16 -42.71 -46.26
C GLN A 500 48.53 -43.81 -45.27
N ILE A 501 48.41 -45.07 -45.68
CA ILE A 501 48.66 -46.24 -44.85
C ILE A 501 49.79 -47.03 -45.51
N SER A 502 50.88 -47.25 -44.78
CA SER A 502 52.09 -47.89 -45.28
C SER A 502 52.56 -49.10 -44.46
N SER A 503 51.94 -49.36 -43.30
CA SER A 503 52.24 -50.53 -42.46
C SER A 503 51.01 -51.05 -41.70
N ARG A 504 51.07 -52.29 -41.18
CA ARG A 504 50.00 -52.85 -40.32
C ARG A 504 49.81 -52.08 -39.01
N ALA A 505 50.89 -51.54 -38.42
CA ALA A 505 50.82 -50.74 -37.20
C ALA A 505 50.00 -49.45 -37.41
N GLU A 506 50.14 -48.81 -38.58
CA GLU A 506 49.37 -47.62 -38.95
C GLU A 506 47.87 -47.90 -39.17
N VAL A 507 47.47 -49.14 -39.48
CA VAL A 507 46.05 -49.55 -39.55
C VAL A 507 45.45 -49.73 -38.16
N GLU A 508 46.27 -50.14 -37.19
CA GLU A 508 45.84 -50.25 -35.79
C GLU A 508 45.71 -48.89 -35.12
N SER A 509 46.63 -47.96 -35.42
CA SER A 509 46.61 -46.58 -34.93
C SER A 509 45.91 -45.58 -35.88
N LEU A 510 45.05 -46.06 -36.79
CA LEU A 510 44.39 -45.21 -37.78
C LEU A 510 43.43 -44.22 -37.11
N VAL A 511 43.61 -42.94 -37.41
CA VAL A 511 42.73 -41.85 -36.96
C VAL A 511 42.07 -41.23 -38.20
N ILE A 512 40.75 -41.40 -38.32
CA ILE A 512 39.94 -40.76 -39.36
C ILE A 512 39.20 -39.59 -38.71
N LYS A 513 39.18 -38.43 -39.37
CA LYS A 513 38.50 -37.24 -38.85
C LYS A 513 37.40 -36.74 -39.79
N HIS A 514 36.31 -36.24 -39.22
CA HIS A 514 35.28 -35.43 -39.89
C HIS A 514 35.25 -34.05 -39.23
N GLY A 515 35.94 -33.07 -39.82
CA GLY A 515 36.23 -31.81 -39.13
C GLY A 515 37.06 -32.06 -37.87
N ASP A 516 36.57 -31.61 -36.72
CA ASP A 516 37.20 -31.82 -35.41
C ASP A 516 36.87 -33.18 -34.78
N TRP A 517 35.89 -33.92 -35.33
CA TRP A 517 35.48 -35.21 -34.79
C TRP A 517 36.46 -36.30 -35.19
N VAL A 518 36.93 -37.06 -34.20
CA VAL A 518 37.70 -38.28 -34.41
C VAL A 518 36.74 -39.46 -34.43
N LEU A 519 36.67 -40.16 -35.57
CA LEU A 519 35.81 -41.33 -35.73
C LEU A 519 36.30 -42.50 -34.88
N GLN A 520 35.37 -43.23 -34.28
CA GLN A 520 35.63 -44.37 -33.41
C GLN A 520 35.61 -45.68 -34.19
N LYS A 521 36.76 -46.38 -34.19
CA LYS A 521 36.89 -47.71 -34.79
C LYS A 521 36.00 -48.72 -34.05
N GLY A 522 35.17 -49.46 -34.79
CA GLY A 522 34.16 -50.39 -34.27
C GLY A 522 32.76 -49.79 -34.14
N ILE A 523 32.62 -48.45 -34.14
CA ILE A 523 31.34 -47.73 -34.05
C ILE A 523 31.05 -47.01 -35.36
N ASP A 524 31.94 -46.15 -35.83
CA ASP A 524 31.77 -45.35 -37.05
C ASP A 524 32.35 -46.02 -38.30
N TYR A 525 33.36 -46.89 -38.10
CA TYR A 525 33.96 -47.67 -39.17
C TYR A 525 34.64 -48.93 -38.65
N VAL A 526 34.80 -49.94 -39.51
CA VAL A 526 35.58 -51.16 -39.24
C VAL A 526 36.65 -51.33 -40.30
N THR A 527 37.80 -51.92 -39.92
CA THR A 527 38.89 -52.22 -40.86
C THR A 527 39.07 -53.72 -41.05
N GLN A 528 39.33 -54.13 -42.29
CA GLN A 528 39.61 -55.51 -42.67
C GLN A 528 40.89 -55.57 -43.52
N LEU A 529 41.81 -56.44 -43.14
CA LEU A 529 43.09 -56.66 -43.82
C LEU A 529 43.01 -57.93 -44.67
N LYS A 530 43.47 -57.85 -45.92
CA LYS A 530 43.61 -59.01 -46.80
C LYS A 530 44.91 -58.93 -47.60
N GLU A 531 45.78 -59.92 -47.42
CA GLU A 531 47.05 -59.99 -48.12
C GLU A 531 46.90 -60.80 -49.42
N GLN A 532 47.35 -60.23 -50.54
CA GLN A 532 47.38 -60.87 -51.85
C GLN A 532 48.68 -60.51 -52.59
N ASN A 533 49.48 -61.51 -52.98
CA ASN A 533 50.71 -61.33 -53.78
C ASN A 533 51.73 -60.31 -53.22
N GLY A 534 51.92 -60.24 -51.90
CA GLY A 534 52.88 -59.31 -51.28
C GLY A 534 52.36 -57.86 -51.12
N THR A 535 51.10 -57.60 -51.47
CA THR A 535 50.40 -56.34 -51.22
C THR A 535 49.28 -56.57 -50.20
N VAL A 536 49.24 -55.72 -49.17
CA VAL A 536 48.20 -55.73 -48.14
C VAL A 536 47.08 -54.79 -48.56
N HIS A 537 45.87 -55.30 -48.74
CA HIS A 537 44.65 -54.52 -48.95
C HIS A 537 43.99 -54.22 -47.62
N VAL A 538 43.77 -52.93 -47.33
CA VAL A 538 43.04 -52.43 -46.16
C VAL A 538 41.68 -51.95 -46.63
N THR A 539 40.61 -52.65 -46.26
CA THR A 539 39.23 -52.21 -46.47
C THR A 539 38.72 -51.52 -45.23
N ILE A 540 38.33 -50.26 -45.36
CA ILE A 540 37.70 -49.44 -44.32
C ILE A 540 36.22 -49.34 -44.69
N ARG A 541 35.34 -49.96 -43.91
CA ARG A 541 33.88 -49.88 -44.12
C ARG A 541 33.29 -48.96 -43.06
N PHE A 542 32.67 -47.88 -43.49
CA PHE A 542 31.93 -46.96 -42.62
C PHE A 542 30.56 -47.53 -42.25
N GLN A 543 30.09 -47.22 -41.04
CA GLN A 543 28.83 -47.72 -40.48
C GLN A 543 28.26 -46.72 -39.45
N GLY A 544 27.05 -46.96 -38.96
CA GLY A 544 26.38 -46.07 -38.01
C GLY A 544 25.97 -44.76 -38.69
N ASN A 545 26.52 -43.64 -38.21
CA ASN A 545 26.29 -42.30 -38.76
C ASN A 545 27.04 -42.04 -40.08
N TYR A 546 27.84 -43.00 -40.53
CA TYR A 546 28.62 -42.92 -41.76
C TYR A 546 28.30 -44.10 -42.69
N THR A 547 28.44 -43.89 -44.00
CA THR A 547 28.25 -44.91 -45.04
C THR A 547 29.43 -44.98 -46.00
N GLY A 548 29.50 -46.04 -46.81
CA GLY A 548 30.53 -46.21 -47.83
C GLY A 548 31.69 -47.12 -47.43
N THR A 549 32.59 -47.38 -48.38
CA THR A 549 33.74 -48.27 -48.18
C THR A 549 34.93 -47.77 -48.98
N VAL A 550 36.10 -47.67 -48.32
CA VAL A 550 37.36 -47.22 -48.92
C VAL A 550 38.37 -48.36 -48.88
N VAL A 551 39.13 -48.54 -49.96
CA VAL A 551 40.22 -49.53 -50.01
C VAL A 551 41.56 -48.81 -50.21
N ARG A 552 42.58 -49.22 -49.44
CA ARG A 552 43.98 -48.77 -49.53
C ARG A 552 44.92 -49.96 -49.63
N THR A 553 46.13 -49.75 -50.15
CA THR A 553 47.11 -50.82 -50.37
C THR A 553 48.54 -50.38 -50.02
N PHE A 554 49.33 -51.27 -49.42
CA PHE A 554 50.77 -51.08 -49.19
C PHE A 554 51.55 -52.40 -49.28
N SER A 555 52.89 -52.32 -49.36
CA SER A 555 53.81 -53.48 -49.49
C SER A 555 54.85 -53.47 -48.35
N GLU A 556 55.09 -54.60 -47.69
CA GLU A 556 56.06 -54.71 -46.57
C GLU A 556 57.40 -55.32 -47.04
N ASN A 557 58.52 -54.64 -46.75
CA ASN A 557 59.89 -55.16 -46.92
C ASN A 557 60.59 -55.31 -45.56
N SER A 558 61.09 -56.51 -45.26
CA SER A 558 61.78 -56.87 -44.01
C SER A 558 63.25 -56.40 -43.98
N GLY A 559 63.66 -55.63 -42.96
CA GLY A 559 65.08 -55.28 -42.75
C GLY A 559 65.40 -54.72 -41.35
N THR A 560 66.27 -55.42 -40.61
CA THR A 560 66.79 -55.18 -39.25
C THR A 560 67.94 -54.16 -39.17
N GLY A 561 68.14 -53.48 -38.02
CA GLY A 561 69.41 -52.78 -37.69
C GLY A 561 69.47 -52.12 -36.29
N SER A 562 70.61 -52.25 -35.60
CA SER A 562 70.87 -52.00 -34.16
C SER A 562 72.03 -51.01 -33.91
N GLY A 563 72.09 -50.39 -32.72
CA GLY A 563 73.27 -49.76 -32.08
C GLY A 563 73.22 -48.22 -32.00
N GLY A 564 73.66 -47.48 -30.96
CA GLY A 564 74.40 -47.73 -29.72
C GLY A 564 75.46 -46.63 -29.43
N SER A 565 75.31 -45.89 -28.31
CA SER A 565 76.36 -45.33 -27.40
C SER A 565 77.03 -43.92 -27.57
N GLY A 566 77.18 -43.21 -26.42
CA GLY A 566 78.29 -42.28 -26.04
C GLY A 566 77.92 -40.77 -25.89
N GLY A 567 78.29 -39.97 -24.87
CA GLY A 567 79.11 -40.07 -23.64
C GLY A 567 79.35 -38.68 -22.99
N GLY A 568 79.98 -38.62 -21.80
CA GLY A 568 80.86 -37.50 -21.37
C GLY A 568 80.33 -36.44 -20.37
N THR A 569 80.82 -36.50 -19.13
CA THR A 569 80.56 -35.59 -18.00
C THR A 569 81.53 -34.39 -17.94
N GLY A 570 81.01 -33.17 -17.76
CA GLY A 570 81.71 -32.00 -17.23
C GLY A 570 80.93 -31.43 -16.05
N SER A 571 81.59 -31.22 -14.90
CA SER A 571 80.96 -30.73 -13.66
C SER A 571 80.53 -29.28 -13.82
N VAL A 572 79.25 -29.05 -14.09
CA VAL A 572 78.63 -27.72 -14.12
C VAL A 572 78.16 -27.36 -12.71
N SER A 573 78.40 -26.12 -12.27
CA SER A 573 77.84 -25.60 -11.02
C SER A 573 76.32 -25.69 -11.08
N THR A 574 75.67 -26.35 -10.12
CA THR A 574 74.22 -26.53 -10.10
C THR A 574 73.56 -25.64 -9.05
N PHE A 575 72.37 -25.13 -9.38
CA PHE A 575 71.53 -24.34 -8.49
C PHE A 575 70.19 -25.04 -8.28
N ARG A 576 69.74 -25.12 -7.02
CA ARG A 576 68.40 -25.58 -6.67
C ARG A 576 67.32 -24.56 -7.01
N ILE A 577 66.21 -25.04 -7.54
CA ILE A 577 64.91 -24.36 -7.59
C ILE A 577 63.93 -25.19 -6.79
N SER A 578 63.30 -24.61 -5.77
CA SER A 578 62.23 -25.26 -5.02
C SER A 578 60.88 -24.86 -5.61
N ALA A 579 60.17 -25.82 -6.20
CA ALA A 579 58.88 -25.64 -6.85
C ALA A 579 57.75 -26.28 -6.03
N GLN A 580 56.69 -25.53 -5.73
CA GLN A 580 55.53 -26.03 -4.99
C GLN A 580 54.22 -25.46 -5.52
N ALA A 581 53.11 -26.16 -5.30
CA ALA A 581 51.76 -25.69 -5.63
C ALA A 581 50.89 -25.69 -4.37
N SER A 582 49.96 -24.75 -4.26
CA SER A 582 48.87 -24.82 -3.28
C SER A 582 47.82 -25.87 -3.68
N GLN A 583 46.83 -26.10 -2.83
CA GLN A 583 45.69 -26.97 -3.15
C GLN A 583 44.92 -26.41 -4.36
N GLY A 584 44.49 -27.28 -5.29
CA GLY A 584 43.71 -26.89 -6.48
C GLY A 584 44.48 -26.91 -7.81
N GLY A 585 45.71 -27.41 -7.83
CA GLY A 585 46.46 -27.59 -9.06
C GLY A 585 47.87 -28.10 -8.83
N SER A 586 48.65 -28.14 -9.90
CA SER A 586 50.01 -28.66 -9.90
C SER A 586 50.98 -27.73 -10.64
N ILE A 587 52.26 -27.79 -10.25
CA ILE A 587 53.38 -27.16 -10.96
C ILE A 587 54.35 -28.24 -11.42
N THR A 588 54.72 -28.23 -12.69
CA THR A 588 55.60 -29.25 -13.30
C THR A 588 56.83 -28.58 -13.95
N PRO A 589 58.06 -28.93 -13.52
CA PRO A 589 58.40 -29.90 -12.48
C PRO A 589 58.15 -29.39 -11.04
N SER A 590 57.67 -30.25 -10.14
CA SER A 590 57.49 -29.96 -8.71
C SER A 590 58.68 -30.43 -7.85
N GLY A 591 58.83 -29.90 -6.64
CA GLY A 591 59.82 -30.35 -5.66
C GLY A 591 61.16 -29.61 -5.76
N THR A 592 62.28 -30.27 -5.44
CA THR A 592 63.61 -29.66 -5.57
C THR A 592 64.25 -30.04 -6.91
N ILE A 593 64.45 -29.07 -7.79
CA ILE A 593 65.06 -29.25 -9.12
C ILE A 593 66.47 -28.68 -9.09
N TRP A 594 67.46 -29.45 -9.54
CA TRP A 594 68.83 -28.98 -9.73
C TRP A 594 69.07 -28.64 -11.19
N VAL A 595 69.45 -27.40 -11.47
CA VAL A 595 69.76 -26.95 -12.83
C VAL A 595 71.18 -26.43 -12.92
N ASN A 596 71.81 -26.65 -14.07
CA ASN A 596 73.14 -26.12 -14.36
C ASN A 596 73.13 -24.59 -14.42
N GLN A 597 74.22 -23.94 -14.01
CA GLN A 597 74.40 -22.50 -14.14
C GLN A 597 74.16 -22.04 -15.58
N GLY A 598 73.33 -21.01 -15.74
CA GLY A 598 72.92 -20.46 -17.03
C GLY A 598 71.74 -21.17 -17.70
N ALA A 599 71.23 -22.28 -17.13
CA ALA A 599 70.03 -22.93 -17.62
C ALA A 599 68.79 -22.04 -17.44
N THR A 600 67.84 -22.16 -18.36
CA THR A 600 66.55 -21.45 -18.36
C THR A 600 65.39 -22.44 -18.21
N PRO A 601 65.28 -23.10 -17.04
CA PRO A 601 64.25 -24.11 -16.82
C PRO A 601 62.85 -23.52 -16.95
N ARG A 602 61.96 -24.32 -17.52
CA ARG A 602 60.56 -24.00 -17.74
C ARG A 602 59.69 -24.76 -16.75
N PHE A 603 58.72 -24.07 -16.17
CA PHE A 603 57.71 -24.60 -15.27
C PHE A 603 56.34 -24.38 -15.89
N THR A 604 55.50 -25.39 -15.82
CA THR A 604 54.12 -25.34 -16.30
C THR A 604 53.17 -25.51 -15.13
N MET A 605 52.06 -24.81 -15.15
CA MET A 605 51.06 -24.81 -14.09
C MET A 605 49.77 -25.37 -14.69
N GLN A 606 49.16 -26.33 -13.99
CA GLN A 606 47.91 -26.95 -14.42
C GLN A 606 46.96 -26.92 -13.24
N ALA A 607 45.84 -26.19 -13.39
CA ALA A 607 44.79 -26.19 -12.39
C ALA A 607 44.01 -27.51 -12.43
N ASP A 608 43.57 -27.96 -11.26
CA ASP A 608 42.64 -29.08 -11.14
C ASP A 608 41.23 -28.62 -11.53
N GLU A 609 40.36 -29.56 -11.88
CA GLU A 609 38.95 -29.26 -12.19
C GLU A 609 38.30 -28.51 -11.01
N GLY A 610 37.66 -27.37 -11.30
CA GLY A 610 37.06 -26.51 -10.27
C GLY A 610 37.99 -25.45 -9.68
N TYR A 611 39.22 -25.29 -10.18
CA TYR A 611 40.18 -24.29 -9.70
C TYR A 611 40.82 -23.49 -10.86
N ARG A 612 41.33 -22.30 -10.57
CA ARG A 612 42.17 -21.49 -11.47
C ARG A 612 43.47 -21.07 -10.80
N LEU A 613 44.49 -20.81 -11.60
CA LEU A 613 45.76 -20.26 -11.13
C LEU A 613 45.56 -18.79 -10.74
N SER A 614 45.74 -18.46 -9.46
CA SER A 614 45.65 -17.10 -8.93
C SER A 614 46.97 -16.34 -9.08
N ALA A 615 48.10 -16.98 -8.76
CA ALA A 615 49.41 -16.35 -8.86
C ALA A 615 50.55 -17.36 -8.96
N VAL A 616 51.68 -16.90 -9.50
CA VAL A 616 52.97 -17.57 -9.45
C VAL A 616 53.94 -16.65 -8.71
N LEU A 617 54.56 -17.14 -7.63
CA LEU A 617 55.55 -16.39 -6.85
C LEU A 617 56.95 -16.91 -7.14
N VAL A 618 57.85 -16.04 -7.59
CA VAL A 618 59.27 -16.35 -7.76
C VAL A 618 60.09 -15.60 -6.72
N ASP A 619 60.88 -16.33 -5.92
CA ASP A 619 61.57 -15.79 -4.74
C ASP A 619 60.66 -14.98 -3.79
N GLY A 620 59.39 -15.41 -3.67
CA GLY A 620 58.37 -14.77 -2.85
C GLY A 620 57.71 -13.53 -3.45
N LYS A 621 57.96 -13.21 -4.74
CA LYS A 621 57.34 -12.08 -5.45
C LYS A 621 56.43 -12.58 -6.57
N SER A 622 55.20 -12.05 -6.63
CA SER A 622 54.24 -12.41 -7.68
C SER A 622 54.70 -11.94 -9.05
N VAL A 623 54.52 -12.81 -10.05
CA VAL A 623 54.76 -12.54 -11.47
C VAL A 623 53.48 -12.68 -12.31
N GLY A 624 52.30 -12.62 -11.67
CA GLY A 624 51.00 -12.87 -12.30
C GLY A 624 50.62 -14.35 -12.28
N ALA A 625 49.66 -14.77 -13.11
CA ALA A 625 49.20 -16.16 -13.22
C ALA A 625 49.59 -16.84 -14.56
N PRO A 626 50.88 -16.85 -14.96
CA PRO A 626 51.26 -17.52 -16.20
C PRO A 626 51.19 -19.04 -16.07
N LEU A 627 50.53 -19.71 -17.03
CA LEU A 627 50.50 -21.18 -17.13
C LEU A 627 51.85 -21.79 -17.54
N ASP A 628 52.77 -20.95 -18.05
CA ASP A 628 54.16 -21.30 -18.37
C ASP A 628 55.10 -20.21 -17.85
N TYR A 629 56.08 -20.59 -17.03
CA TYR A 629 57.11 -19.69 -16.53
C TYR A 629 58.51 -20.21 -16.87
N GLN A 630 59.24 -19.44 -17.67
CA GLN A 630 60.64 -19.74 -17.99
C GLN A 630 61.57 -18.81 -17.19
N PHE A 631 62.46 -19.41 -16.40
CA PHE A 631 63.51 -18.65 -15.71
C PHE A 631 64.47 -18.02 -16.73
N THR A 632 64.91 -16.79 -16.45
CA THR A 632 66.12 -16.23 -17.07
C THR A 632 67.35 -17.04 -16.59
N PRO A 633 68.50 -16.98 -17.30
CA PRO A 633 69.65 -17.85 -17.01
C PRO A 633 70.01 -17.91 -15.52
N VAL A 634 69.80 -19.09 -14.92
CA VAL A 634 69.87 -19.26 -13.46
C VAL A 634 71.31 -19.12 -12.97
N SER A 635 71.53 -18.21 -12.02
CA SER A 635 72.86 -17.90 -11.45
C SER A 635 72.93 -18.02 -9.93
N ARG A 636 71.82 -18.39 -9.28
CA ARG A 636 71.70 -18.65 -7.84
C ARG A 636 70.50 -19.55 -7.55
N HIS A 637 70.30 -19.93 -6.29
CA HIS A 637 69.11 -20.67 -5.86
C HIS A 637 67.84 -19.82 -5.97
N HIS A 638 66.72 -20.47 -6.34
CA HIS A 638 65.41 -19.83 -6.45
C HIS A 638 64.29 -20.65 -5.80
N THR A 639 63.16 -20.00 -5.57
CA THR A 639 61.89 -20.68 -5.28
C THR A 639 60.84 -20.25 -6.31
N ILE A 640 59.94 -21.17 -6.67
CA ILE A 640 58.75 -20.87 -7.48
C ILE A 640 57.53 -21.53 -6.82
N SER A 641 56.44 -20.81 -6.62
CA SER A 641 55.20 -21.39 -6.12
C SER A 641 54.01 -20.99 -6.97
N ALA A 642 53.13 -21.95 -7.29
CA ALA A 642 51.86 -21.71 -7.96
C ALA A 642 50.72 -21.73 -6.91
N GLU A 643 49.90 -20.69 -6.90
CA GLU A 643 48.76 -20.54 -6.01
C GLU A 643 47.47 -20.68 -6.82
N PHE A 644 46.61 -21.62 -6.41
CA PHE A 644 45.33 -21.93 -7.04
C PHE A 644 44.17 -21.57 -6.11
N VAL A 645 43.10 -21.06 -6.70
CA VAL A 645 41.83 -20.72 -6.02
C VAL A 645 40.67 -21.41 -6.72
N PRO A 646 39.61 -21.82 -6.01
CA PRO A 646 38.38 -22.35 -6.61
C PRO A 646 37.80 -21.42 -7.70
N LEU A 647 37.24 -21.98 -8.78
CA LEU A 647 36.66 -21.24 -9.92
C LEU A 647 35.44 -20.38 -9.53
N ASP A 648 34.84 -20.63 -8.37
CA ASP A 648 33.71 -19.90 -7.79
C ASP A 648 34.14 -18.68 -6.96
N THR A 649 35.43 -18.40 -6.81
CA THR A 649 35.88 -17.09 -6.30
C THR A 649 35.78 -16.04 -7.41
N SER A 650 34.70 -15.25 -7.43
CA SER A 650 34.58 -14.09 -8.31
C SER A 650 35.59 -13.00 -7.93
N PHE A 651 36.07 -12.25 -8.91
CA PHE A 651 36.84 -11.03 -8.62
C PHE A 651 35.96 -10.04 -7.87
N SER A 652 36.53 -9.29 -6.92
CA SER A 652 35.73 -8.33 -6.16
C SER A 652 35.25 -7.18 -7.06
N PRO A 653 34.16 -6.49 -6.72
CA PRO A 653 33.68 -5.33 -7.49
C PRO A 653 34.73 -4.21 -7.61
N GLU A 654 35.64 -4.09 -6.63
CA GLU A 654 36.78 -3.17 -6.67
C GLU A 654 37.85 -3.61 -7.67
N GLU A 655 38.15 -4.92 -7.74
CA GLU A 655 39.14 -5.47 -8.67
C GLU A 655 38.67 -5.39 -10.13
N THR A 656 37.37 -5.60 -10.35
CA THR A 656 36.75 -5.52 -11.69
C THR A 656 36.49 -4.08 -12.13
N GLY A 657 36.54 -3.10 -11.22
CA GLY A 657 36.19 -1.69 -11.48
C GLY A 657 34.69 -1.42 -11.50
N VAL A 658 33.83 -2.41 -11.24
CA VAL A 658 32.37 -2.24 -11.16
C VAL A 658 31.98 -1.24 -10.08
N SER A 659 32.71 -1.22 -8.97
CA SER A 659 32.49 -0.29 -7.87
C SER A 659 32.64 1.19 -8.26
N ASP A 660 33.28 1.51 -9.38
CA ASP A 660 33.42 2.90 -9.84
C ASP A 660 32.12 3.44 -10.45
N TYR A 661 31.22 2.56 -10.90
CA TYR A 661 29.99 2.91 -11.61
C TYR A 661 28.72 2.50 -10.87
N LEU A 662 28.70 1.30 -10.28
CA LEU A 662 27.52 0.72 -9.64
C LEU A 662 27.63 0.73 -8.12
N ASP A 663 26.50 0.92 -7.45
CA ASP A 663 26.39 0.80 -6.00
C ASP A 663 26.48 -0.66 -5.57
N THR A 664 27.68 -1.02 -5.14
CA THR A 664 28.09 -2.36 -4.69
C THR A 664 28.08 -2.50 -3.18
N GLN A 665 27.80 -1.41 -2.46
CA GLN A 665 27.87 -1.38 -1.00
C GLN A 665 26.48 -1.37 -0.38
N SER A 666 25.52 -0.65 -0.97
CA SER A 666 24.12 -0.68 -0.50
C SER A 666 23.41 -1.88 -1.08
N HIS A 667 22.93 -2.80 -0.23
CA HIS A 667 22.18 -3.98 -0.65
C HIS A 667 20.70 -3.65 -0.86
N ASN A 668 20.43 -2.69 -1.75
CA ASN A 668 19.09 -2.36 -2.19
C ASN A 668 18.59 -3.39 -3.21
N ALA A 669 17.29 -3.67 -3.17
CA ALA A 669 16.61 -4.45 -4.18
C ALA A 669 16.72 -3.77 -5.54
N TYR A 670 17.08 -4.53 -6.58
CA TYR A 670 17.26 -4.04 -7.95
C TYR A 670 16.36 -4.76 -8.96
N VAL A 671 15.60 -5.77 -8.53
CA VAL A 671 14.54 -6.43 -9.32
C VAL A 671 13.23 -6.43 -8.53
N SER A 672 12.12 -6.27 -9.25
CA SER A 672 10.76 -6.46 -8.74
C SER A 672 10.03 -7.59 -9.46
N GLY A 673 9.04 -8.17 -8.78
CA GLY A 673 8.12 -9.15 -9.38
C GLY A 673 7.01 -8.50 -10.20
N TYR A 674 6.22 -9.35 -10.87
CA TYR A 674 5.00 -9.00 -11.56
C TYR A 674 3.79 -8.92 -10.61
N PRO A 675 2.68 -8.28 -11.02
CA PRO A 675 1.41 -8.36 -10.31
C PRO A 675 1.00 -9.81 -10.04
N GLY A 676 0.37 -10.06 -8.89
CA GLY A 676 -0.06 -11.41 -8.50
C GLY A 676 0.99 -12.23 -7.73
N ASN A 677 2.04 -11.59 -7.22
CA ASN A 677 3.12 -12.23 -6.45
C ASN A 677 3.93 -13.28 -7.24
N LEU A 678 4.21 -12.97 -8.52
CA LEU A 678 5.01 -13.81 -9.41
C LEU A 678 6.33 -13.11 -9.76
N PHE A 679 7.40 -13.86 -9.97
CA PHE A 679 8.68 -13.33 -10.43
C PHE A 679 8.90 -13.58 -11.91
N GLY A 680 8.43 -14.69 -12.47
CA GLY A 680 8.74 -15.19 -13.80
C GLY A 680 10.21 -15.59 -13.96
N PRO A 681 10.75 -16.55 -13.17
CA PRO A 681 12.18 -16.86 -13.16
C PRO A 681 12.69 -17.38 -14.51
N ASP A 682 11.86 -18.10 -15.25
CA ASP A 682 12.17 -18.67 -16.56
C ASP A 682 11.70 -17.77 -17.72
N ASP A 683 11.02 -16.65 -17.43
CA ASP A 683 10.61 -15.71 -18.47
C ASP A 683 11.84 -15.00 -19.06
N SER A 684 11.79 -14.79 -20.38
CA SER A 684 12.83 -14.02 -21.07
C SER A 684 12.82 -12.56 -20.59
N LEU A 685 14.00 -12.06 -20.21
CA LEU A 685 14.21 -10.67 -19.82
C LEU A 685 14.14 -9.78 -21.07
N THR A 686 13.39 -8.67 -21.01
CA THR A 686 13.39 -7.69 -22.12
C THR A 686 14.57 -6.73 -22.04
N ARG A 687 14.91 -6.08 -23.17
CA ARG A 687 15.93 -5.03 -23.22
C ARG A 687 15.64 -3.88 -22.27
N ALA A 688 14.37 -3.47 -22.14
CA ALA A 688 13.94 -2.48 -21.16
C ALA A 688 14.18 -2.92 -19.70
N GLN A 689 13.84 -4.17 -19.37
CA GLN A 689 14.08 -4.71 -18.02
C GLN A 689 15.58 -4.80 -17.70
N ALA A 690 16.41 -5.21 -18.67
CA ALA A 690 17.86 -5.21 -18.51
C ALA A 690 18.40 -3.80 -18.25
N ALA A 691 17.96 -2.78 -19.01
CA ALA A 691 18.35 -1.40 -18.78
C ALA A 691 17.92 -0.91 -17.39
N GLN A 692 16.71 -1.25 -16.95
CA GLN A 692 16.22 -0.85 -15.63
C GLN A 692 17.05 -1.46 -14.49
N ILE A 693 17.47 -2.72 -14.60
CA ILE A 693 18.32 -3.38 -13.60
C ILE A 693 19.61 -2.59 -13.39
N PHE A 694 20.36 -2.31 -14.47
CA PHE A 694 21.62 -1.58 -14.36
C PHE A 694 21.42 -0.11 -13.94
N TYR A 695 20.35 0.54 -14.40
CA TYR A 695 20.03 1.91 -13.99
C TYR A 695 19.76 2.01 -12.48
N SER A 696 19.02 1.05 -11.92
CA SER A 696 18.69 1.02 -10.48
C SER A 696 19.92 0.82 -9.60
N LEU A 697 21.01 0.32 -10.17
CA LEU A 697 22.30 0.08 -9.52
C LEU A 697 23.30 1.24 -9.72
N LEU A 698 22.99 2.29 -10.49
CA LEU A 698 23.94 3.38 -10.73
C LEU A 698 24.22 4.18 -9.46
N LYS A 699 25.51 4.43 -9.16
CA LYS A 699 25.89 5.38 -8.09
C LYS A 699 25.44 6.80 -8.38
N ASN A 700 25.50 7.20 -9.66
CA ASN A 700 25.22 8.56 -10.12
C ASN A 700 24.24 8.52 -11.31
N PRO A 701 22.92 8.38 -11.07
CA PRO A 701 21.92 8.34 -12.13
C PRO A 701 21.62 9.71 -12.75
N ASP A 702 21.94 10.80 -12.04
CA ASP A 702 21.69 12.19 -12.47
C ASP A 702 22.72 12.67 -13.51
N VAL A 703 22.52 12.24 -14.75
CA VAL A 703 23.38 12.62 -15.89
C VAL A 703 22.58 13.32 -16.98
N PRO A 704 23.19 14.24 -17.76
CA PRO A 704 22.51 14.86 -18.89
C PRO A 704 22.09 13.82 -19.93
N ILE A 705 20.82 13.80 -20.29
CA ILE A 705 20.31 12.92 -21.35
C ILE A 705 20.65 13.51 -22.72
N THR A 706 21.46 12.80 -23.50
CA THR A 706 21.91 13.21 -24.84
C THR A 706 21.48 12.24 -25.94
N VAL A 707 20.97 11.07 -25.58
CA VAL A 707 20.51 10.03 -26.52
C VAL A 707 19.04 9.70 -26.25
N HIS A 708 18.26 9.63 -27.33
CA HIS A 708 16.84 9.24 -27.31
C HIS A 708 16.56 8.29 -28.47
N PHE A 709 15.60 7.38 -28.28
CA PHE A 709 15.13 6.47 -29.31
C PHE A 709 13.66 6.76 -29.64
N SER A 710 13.26 6.57 -30.90
CA SER A 710 11.90 6.91 -31.37
C SER A 710 10.82 5.97 -30.83
N ASP A 711 11.20 4.78 -30.40
CA ASP A 711 10.36 3.73 -29.81
C ASP A 711 10.49 3.65 -28.29
N VAL A 712 11.09 4.67 -27.65
CA VAL A 712 11.16 4.80 -26.19
C VAL A 712 10.38 6.07 -25.79
N PRO A 713 9.07 5.94 -25.50
CA PRO A 713 8.26 7.07 -25.04
C PRO A 713 8.83 7.69 -23.78
N GLY A 714 8.82 9.02 -23.65
CA GLY A 714 9.43 9.71 -22.51
C GLY A 714 8.79 9.40 -21.15
N ASP A 715 7.57 8.90 -21.14
CA ASP A 715 6.79 8.49 -19.96
C ASP A 715 6.79 6.97 -19.73
N ALA A 716 7.46 6.18 -20.58
CA ALA A 716 7.59 4.74 -20.33
C ALA A 716 8.38 4.49 -19.04
N TRP A 717 8.01 3.47 -18.28
CA TRP A 717 8.64 3.15 -16.99
C TRP A 717 10.15 2.91 -17.10
N TYR A 718 10.63 2.49 -18.27
CA TYR A 718 12.04 2.26 -18.60
C TYR A 718 12.72 3.44 -19.32
N ALA A 719 11.99 4.52 -19.63
CA ALA A 719 12.48 5.58 -20.52
C ALA A 719 13.73 6.26 -19.96
N THR A 720 13.68 6.63 -18.68
CA THR A 720 14.82 7.22 -17.96
C THR A 720 16.00 6.26 -17.96
N ALA A 721 15.78 4.98 -17.61
CA ALA A 721 16.83 3.98 -17.57
C ALA A 721 17.53 3.82 -18.92
N VAL A 722 16.75 3.62 -19.99
CA VAL A 722 17.28 3.45 -21.36
C VAL A 722 18.02 4.69 -21.82
N ASN A 723 17.43 5.87 -21.68
CA ASN A 723 18.03 7.11 -22.17
C ASN A 723 19.27 7.51 -21.36
N THR A 724 19.29 7.29 -20.04
CA THR A 724 20.46 7.52 -19.17
C THR A 724 21.60 6.60 -19.57
N LEU A 725 21.35 5.28 -19.63
CA LEU A 725 22.39 4.32 -19.96
C LEU A 725 22.90 4.49 -21.40
N ALA A 726 22.04 4.89 -22.34
CA ALA A 726 22.46 5.19 -23.71
C ALA A 726 23.31 6.45 -23.78
N SER A 727 22.98 7.48 -22.99
CA SER A 727 23.78 8.71 -22.87
C SER A 727 25.14 8.47 -22.21
N LEU A 728 25.23 7.48 -21.32
CA LEU A 728 26.48 6.99 -20.74
C LEU A 728 27.27 6.05 -21.66
N GLY A 729 26.72 5.70 -22.83
CA GLY A 729 27.32 4.75 -23.77
C GLY A 729 27.35 3.31 -23.27
N LYS A 730 26.50 2.95 -22.29
CA LYS A 730 26.41 1.61 -21.69
C LYS A 730 25.41 0.70 -22.43
N VAL A 731 24.40 1.29 -23.06
CA VAL A 731 23.48 0.57 -23.96
C VAL A 731 23.41 1.25 -25.31
N SER A 732 23.11 0.48 -26.36
CA SER A 732 22.98 0.95 -27.73
C SER A 732 21.65 0.50 -28.35
N GLY A 733 21.12 1.30 -29.26
CA GLY A 733 19.97 0.94 -30.08
C GLY A 733 20.33 -0.05 -31.20
N VAL A 734 19.32 -0.53 -31.92
CA VAL A 734 19.46 -1.55 -32.98
C VAL A 734 19.63 -0.95 -34.39
N GLY A 735 19.74 0.38 -34.49
CA GLY A 735 19.75 1.12 -35.75
C GLY A 735 18.39 1.79 -36.02
N GLY A 736 18.32 2.66 -37.04
CA GLY A 736 17.07 3.34 -37.40
C GLY A 736 16.48 4.25 -36.32
N ASN A 737 17.29 4.67 -35.34
CA ASN A 737 16.88 5.40 -34.14
C ASN A 737 15.97 4.61 -33.18
N GLN A 738 15.99 3.27 -33.23
CA GLN A 738 15.17 2.39 -32.37
C GLN A 738 16.01 1.66 -31.31
N TYR A 739 15.38 1.35 -30.17
CA TYR A 739 15.94 0.58 -29.07
C TYR A 739 15.35 -0.83 -28.93
N LEU A 740 14.11 -1.03 -29.34
CA LEU A 740 13.28 -2.23 -29.16
C LEU A 740 13.13 -2.66 -27.69
N PRO A 741 12.47 -1.85 -26.84
CA PRO A 741 12.42 -2.08 -25.39
C PRO A 741 11.76 -3.41 -24.98
N ASP A 742 10.73 -3.84 -25.68
CA ASP A 742 9.99 -5.08 -25.36
C ASP A 742 10.62 -6.34 -25.96
N GLN A 743 11.68 -6.20 -26.77
CA GLN A 743 12.37 -7.35 -27.35
C GLN A 743 13.14 -8.10 -26.25
N PRO A 744 13.01 -9.43 -26.17
CA PRO A 744 13.85 -10.28 -25.33
C PRO A 744 15.34 -10.05 -25.60
N ILE A 745 16.14 -9.89 -24.54
CA ILE A 745 17.57 -9.68 -24.63
C ILE A 745 18.31 -11.02 -24.72
N THR A 746 19.32 -11.07 -25.59
CA THR A 746 20.21 -12.23 -25.68
C THR A 746 21.25 -12.22 -24.56
N ARG A 747 21.78 -13.40 -24.24
CA ARG A 747 22.85 -13.57 -23.26
C ARG A 747 24.11 -12.76 -23.61
N ALA A 748 24.47 -12.67 -24.90
CA ALA A 748 25.59 -11.86 -25.37
C ALA A 748 25.36 -10.36 -25.14
N GLU A 749 24.16 -9.85 -25.45
CA GLU A 749 23.81 -8.45 -25.23
C GLU A 749 23.83 -8.07 -23.75
N PHE A 750 23.25 -8.91 -22.88
CA PHE A 750 23.23 -8.63 -21.45
C PHE A 750 24.65 -8.57 -20.86
N VAL A 751 25.50 -9.54 -21.23
CA VAL A 751 26.90 -9.59 -20.76
C VAL A 751 27.71 -8.41 -21.30
N ALA A 752 27.46 -7.98 -22.54
CA ALA A 752 28.10 -6.80 -23.08
C ALA A 752 27.72 -5.51 -22.32
N ILE A 753 26.46 -5.38 -21.89
CA ILE A 753 26.02 -4.26 -21.04
C ILE A 753 26.72 -4.34 -19.68
N ALA A 754 26.74 -5.51 -19.04
CA ALA A 754 27.41 -5.72 -17.75
C ALA A 754 28.90 -5.35 -17.81
N MET A 755 29.62 -5.84 -18.82
CA MET A 755 31.02 -5.51 -19.06
C MET A 755 31.26 -4.04 -19.40
N GLY A 756 30.22 -3.32 -19.84
CA GLY A 756 30.28 -1.87 -20.00
C GLY A 756 30.59 -1.13 -18.69
N PHE A 757 30.38 -1.74 -17.53
CA PHE A 757 30.67 -1.18 -16.21
C PHE A 757 31.97 -1.70 -15.58
N ALA A 758 32.74 -2.52 -16.29
CA ALA A 758 33.95 -3.14 -15.77
C ALA A 758 35.20 -2.72 -16.56
N ALA A 759 36.36 -2.83 -15.95
CA ALA A 759 37.64 -2.81 -16.65
C ALA A 759 37.84 -4.14 -17.43
N PRO A 760 38.63 -4.17 -18.50
CA PRO A 760 39.04 -5.42 -19.14
C PRO A 760 39.87 -6.29 -18.20
N ALA A 761 39.70 -7.62 -18.26
CA ALA A 761 40.46 -8.52 -17.40
C ALA A 761 41.94 -8.55 -17.81
N PRO A 762 42.88 -8.71 -16.85
CA PRO A 762 44.32 -8.64 -17.12
C PRO A 762 44.85 -9.78 -18.01
N SER A 763 44.16 -10.93 -18.07
CA SER A 763 44.41 -12.03 -19.01
C SER A 763 43.22 -12.99 -19.01
N SER A 764 42.60 -13.28 -20.17
CA SER A 764 41.55 -14.30 -20.26
C SER A 764 42.14 -15.67 -20.67
N THR A 765 41.83 -16.70 -19.89
CA THR A 765 42.21 -18.10 -20.22
C THR A 765 41.00 -18.96 -20.61
N HIS A 766 39.80 -18.41 -20.50
CA HIS A 766 38.57 -19.06 -20.89
C HIS A 766 38.41 -19.14 -22.41
N SER A 767 37.78 -20.22 -22.88
CA SER A 767 37.33 -20.36 -24.26
C SER A 767 35.98 -21.06 -24.27
N PHE A 768 35.08 -20.65 -25.16
CA PHE A 768 33.81 -21.31 -25.41
C PHE A 768 33.78 -21.77 -26.85
N SER A 769 33.21 -22.95 -27.11
CA SER A 769 33.24 -23.56 -28.46
C SER A 769 32.45 -22.78 -29.52
N ASP A 770 31.53 -21.92 -29.10
CA ASP A 770 30.65 -21.08 -29.93
C ASP A 770 31.02 -19.59 -29.90
N VAL A 771 32.19 -19.23 -29.37
CA VAL A 771 32.67 -17.85 -29.28
C VAL A 771 33.99 -17.67 -30.03
N SER A 772 33.93 -16.91 -31.14
CA SER A 772 35.07 -16.62 -32.03
C SER A 772 35.59 -15.19 -31.79
N PRO A 773 36.91 -14.93 -31.93
CA PRO A 773 37.51 -13.57 -31.81
C PRO A 773 36.88 -12.49 -32.70
N GLU A 774 36.20 -12.89 -33.77
CA GLU A 774 35.53 -12.02 -34.74
C GLU A 774 34.13 -11.60 -34.28
N HIS A 775 33.56 -12.24 -33.25
CA HIS A 775 32.25 -11.86 -32.72
C HIS A 775 32.35 -10.55 -31.94
N TRP A 776 31.36 -9.67 -32.14
CA TRP A 776 31.31 -8.36 -31.48
C TRP A 776 31.27 -8.44 -29.94
N PHE A 777 30.80 -9.56 -29.39
CA PHE A 777 30.72 -9.83 -27.95
C PHE A 777 31.90 -10.65 -27.41
N TYR A 778 32.89 -11.00 -28.23
CA TYR A 778 34.00 -11.88 -27.85
C TYR A 778 34.68 -11.42 -26.56
N GLU A 779 35.16 -10.17 -26.55
CA GLU A 779 35.83 -9.57 -25.39
C GLU A 779 34.92 -9.58 -24.15
N ALA A 780 33.64 -9.23 -24.31
CA ALA A 780 32.71 -9.20 -23.18
C ALA A 780 32.50 -10.60 -22.59
N ALA A 781 32.30 -11.62 -23.43
CA ALA A 781 32.12 -12.99 -22.99
C ALA A 781 33.37 -13.56 -22.31
N MET A 782 34.56 -13.32 -22.86
CA MET A 782 35.81 -13.81 -22.28
C MET A 782 36.12 -13.14 -20.94
N ASN A 783 35.94 -11.82 -20.84
CA ASN A 783 36.22 -11.08 -19.61
C ASN A 783 35.20 -11.39 -18.50
N ALA A 784 33.91 -11.48 -18.82
CA ALA A 784 32.90 -11.87 -17.84
C ALA A 784 33.09 -13.31 -17.32
N ALA A 785 33.60 -14.21 -18.17
CA ALA A 785 33.96 -15.56 -17.76
C ALA A 785 35.18 -15.55 -16.82
N GLU A 786 36.22 -14.79 -17.18
CA GLU A 786 37.42 -14.63 -16.34
C GLU A 786 37.07 -14.04 -14.95
N TYR A 787 36.15 -13.07 -14.90
CA TYR A 787 35.66 -12.50 -13.65
C TYR A 787 34.77 -13.46 -12.83
N GLY A 788 34.38 -14.60 -13.38
CA GLY A 788 33.53 -15.58 -12.73
C GLY A 788 32.04 -15.21 -12.73
N TRP A 789 31.63 -14.19 -13.49
CA TRP A 789 30.21 -13.80 -13.58
C TRP A 789 29.41 -14.85 -14.35
N ILE A 790 30.06 -15.48 -15.34
CA ILE A 790 29.49 -16.55 -16.17
C ILE A 790 30.45 -17.74 -16.24
N ALA A 791 29.91 -18.96 -16.29
CA ALA A 791 30.72 -20.18 -16.44
C ALA A 791 30.53 -20.88 -17.80
N GLY A 792 29.57 -20.41 -18.62
CA GLY A 792 29.07 -21.15 -19.79
C GLY A 792 28.09 -22.26 -19.41
N TYR A 793 27.68 -23.05 -20.39
CA TYR A 793 26.83 -24.23 -20.23
C TYR A 793 27.69 -25.50 -20.07
N PRO A 794 27.16 -26.59 -19.48
CA PRO A 794 27.90 -27.84 -19.29
C PRO A 794 28.45 -28.48 -20.58
N ASP A 795 27.90 -28.11 -21.74
CA ASP A 795 28.37 -28.55 -23.05
C ASP A 795 29.58 -27.76 -23.59
N GLY A 796 30.10 -26.80 -22.82
CA GLY A 796 31.24 -25.97 -23.17
C GLY A 796 30.91 -24.73 -24.00
N THR A 797 29.61 -24.43 -24.18
CA THR A 797 29.16 -23.26 -24.95
C THR A 797 28.89 -22.04 -24.06
N PHE A 798 28.95 -20.85 -24.64
CA PHE A 798 28.47 -19.60 -24.03
C PHE A 798 26.97 -19.40 -24.25
N GLY A 799 26.46 -19.82 -25.41
CA GLY A 799 25.10 -19.60 -25.88
C GLY A 799 24.78 -18.14 -26.15
N PRO A 800 25.49 -17.45 -27.06
CA PRO A 800 25.39 -15.99 -27.24
C PRO A 800 24.00 -15.51 -27.66
N ASN A 801 23.31 -16.29 -28.49
CA ASN A 801 21.98 -15.95 -29.02
C ASN A 801 20.84 -16.50 -28.15
N ALA A 802 21.14 -17.26 -27.10
CA ALA A 802 20.12 -17.74 -26.17
C ALA A 802 19.50 -16.54 -25.45
N LEU A 803 18.17 -16.52 -25.31
CA LEU A 803 17.48 -15.49 -24.55
C LEU A 803 17.81 -15.65 -23.07
N LEU A 804 18.13 -14.53 -22.42
CA LEU A 804 18.46 -14.54 -21.01
C LEU A 804 17.19 -14.52 -20.17
N THR A 805 17.04 -15.47 -19.27
CA THR A 805 15.91 -15.48 -18.33
C THR A 805 16.14 -14.52 -17.16
N ARG A 806 15.06 -14.11 -16.49
CA ARG A 806 15.13 -13.24 -15.30
C ARG A 806 15.94 -13.87 -14.15
N GLY A 807 15.81 -15.18 -13.94
CA GLY A 807 16.61 -15.90 -12.94
C GLY A 807 18.10 -15.92 -13.26
N GLN A 808 18.47 -16.11 -14.53
CA GLN A 808 19.87 -16.02 -14.98
C GLN A 808 20.44 -14.61 -14.84
N ALA A 809 19.65 -13.57 -15.08
CA ALA A 809 20.07 -12.20 -14.90
C ALA A 809 20.41 -11.89 -13.44
N ALA A 810 19.57 -12.32 -12.48
CA ALA A 810 19.83 -12.14 -11.05
C ALA A 810 21.17 -12.77 -10.61
N VAL A 811 21.44 -14.01 -11.05
CA VAL A 811 22.70 -14.71 -10.72
C VAL A 811 23.93 -13.98 -11.27
N ILE A 812 23.86 -13.51 -12.53
CA ILE A 812 24.98 -12.79 -13.15
C ILE A 812 25.23 -11.46 -12.43
N VAL A 813 24.16 -10.72 -12.11
CA VAL A 813 24.27 -9.41 -11.46
C VAL A 813 24.75 -9.53 -10.02
N ASN A 814 24.29 -10.51 -9.24
CA ASN A 814 24.80 -10.73 -7.88
C ASN A 814 26.30 -11.03 -7.88
N ARG A 815 26.78 -11.89 -8.78
CA ARG A 815 28.21 -12.18 -8.95
C ARG A 815 29.00 -10.95 -9.36
N MET A 816 28.45 -10.14 -10.27
CA MET A 816 29.05 -8.88 -10.69
C MET A 816 29.17 -7.87 -9.55
N LEU A 817 28.17 -7.82 -8.68
CA LEU A 817 28.13 -6.93 -7.51
C LEU A 817 28.86 -7.51 -6.29
N GLY A 818 29.33 -8.76 -6.35
CA GLY A 818 29.94 -9.44 -5.21
C GLY A 818 28.98 -9.75 -4.07
N ARG A 819 27.67 -9.79 -4.34
CA ARG A 819 26.63 -10.07 -3.33
C ARG A 819 26.44 -11.57 -3.14
N GLN A 820 26.23 -12.00 -1.90
CA GLN A 820 26.01 -13.40 -1.59
C GLN A 820 24.82 -13.57 -0.64
N ALA A 821 23.82 -14.33 -1.09
CA ALA A 821 22.64 -14.63 -0.31
C ALA A 821 22.98 -15.37 1.00
N ASP A 822 22.51 -14.85 2.14
CA ASP A 822 22.53 -15.55 3.43
C ASP A 822 21.41 -16.59 3.49
N GLN A 823 21.74 -17.84 3.18
CA GLN A 823 20.75 -18.93 3.12
C GLN A 823 20.10 -19.23 4.48
N ASP A 824 20.83 -19.04 5.58
CA ASP A 824 20.31 -19.30 6.93
C ASP A 824 19.30 -18.23 7.31
N PHE A 825 19.60 -16.95 7.04
CA PHE A 825 18.65 -15.86 7.23
C PHE A 825 17.41 -16.06 6.34
N ILE A 826 17.61 -16.33 5.04
CA ILE A 826 16.53 -16.49 4.07
C ILE A 826 15.58 -17.64 4.44
N SER A 827 16.12 -18.74 4.98
CA SER A 827 15.31 -19.92 5.33
C SER A 827 14.50 -19.77 6.63
N HIS A 828 14.82 -18.80 7.50
CA HIS A 828 14.21 -18.67 8.83
C HIS A 828 13.47 -17.33 9.07
N HIS A 829 13.42 -16.42 8.10
CA HIS A 829 12.81 -15.10 8.26
C HIS A 829 11.43 -14.99 7.59
N SER A 830 10.39 -14.58 8.33
CA SER A 830 9.00 -14.55 7.85
C SER A 830 8.58 -13.25 7.14
N GLY A 831 9.49 -12.28 6.99
CA GLY A 831 9.22 -10.97 6.39
C GLY A 831 9.79 -10.76 4.98
N LEU A 832 10.40 -11.79 4.40
CA LEU A 832 11.00 -11.74 3.07
C LEU A 832 9.93 -11.63 1.98
N LEU A 833 10.18 -10.77 0.99
CA LEU A 833 9.43 -10.81 -0.25
C LEU A 833 9.83 -12.08 -1.01
N THR A 834 8.89 -13.03 -1.09
CA THR A 834 9.01 -14.29 -1.83
C THR A 834 7.91 -14.44 -2.86
N PHE A 835 8.21 -15.09 -3.97
CA PHE A 835 7.29 -15.22 -5.11
C PHE A 835 6.72 -16.64 -5.23
N LEU A 836 5.46 -16.76 -5.64
CA LEU A 836 4.73 -18.04 -5.67
C LEU A 836 5.31 -19.04 -6.68
N ASP A 837 5.89 -18.53 -7.77
CA ASP A 837 6.50 -19.28 -8.86
C ASP A 837 8.01 -19.53 -8.67
N VAL A 838 8.58 -19.14 -7.53
CA VAL A 838 9.99 -19.38 -7.19
C VAL A 838 10.08 -20.21 -5.90
N PRO A 839 9.84 -21.54 -5.96
CA PRO A 839 9.98 -22.40 -4.78
C PRO A 839 11.45 -22.45 -4.31
N SER A 840 11.68 -22.78 -3.03
CA SER A 840 13.05 -22.90 -2.48
C SER A 840 13.94 -23.94 -3.16
N SER A 841 13.34 -24.88 -3.90
CA SER A 841 14.03 -25.84 -4.75
C SER A 841 14.46 -25.29 -6.12
N HIS A 842 14.02 -24.08 -6.49
CA HIS A 842 14.39 -23.45 -7.75
C HIS A 842 15.89 -23.10 -7.73
N TRP A 843 16.59 -23.37 -8.82
CA TRP A 843 18.06 -23.26 -8.88
C TRP A 843 18.58 -21.83 -8.62
N ALA A 844 17.76 -20.81 -8.90
CA ALA A 844 18.06 -19.39 -8.66
C ALA A 844 17.36 -18.79 -7.43
N TYR A 845 16.75 -19.60 -6.55
CA TYR A 845 15.92 -19.10 -5.44
C TYR A 845 16.64 -18.07 -4.57
N TYR A 846 17.85 -18.40 -4.11
CA TYR A 846 18.62 -17.53 -3.22
C TYR A 846 19.09 -16.25 -3.92
N ASP A 847 19.52 -16.34 -5.17
CA ASP A 847 19.90 -15.17 -5.99
C ASP A 847 18.73 -14.22 -6.25
N ILE A 848 17.52 -14.77 -6.44
CA ILE A 848 16.30 -13.97 -6.61
C ILE A 848 15.92 -13.28 -5.29
N CYS A 849 16.05 -13.97 -4.16
CA CYS A 849 15.81 -13.37 -2.84
C CYS A 849 16.77 -12.21 -2.58
N GLU A 850 18.06 -12.39 -2.86
CA GLU A 850 19.10 -11.36 -2.82
C GLU A 850 18.77 -10.15 -3.71
N ALA A 851 18.31 -10.39 -4.94
CA ALA A 851 18.00 -9.33 -5.89
C ALA A 851 16.73 -8.51 -5.55
N ALA A 852 15.76 -9.14 -4.88
CA ALA A 852 14.42 -8.57 -4.66
C ALA A 852 14.19 -7.98 -3.26
N ASN A 853 15.12 -8.18 -2.32
CA ASN A 853 14.97 -7.72 -0.93
C ASN A 853 16.09 -6.77 -0.54
N SER A 854 15.73 -5.55 -0.16
CA SER A 854 16.67 -4.62 0.45
C SER A 854 17.03 -5.07 1.86
N HIS A 855 18.31 -5.10 2.21
CA HIS A 855 18.76 -5.58 3.52
C HIS A 855 20.07 -4.91 3.98
N SER A 856 20.32 -4.99 5.28
CA SER A 856 21.60 -4.68 5.90
C SER A 856 22.41 -5.95 6.11
N TYR A 857 23.74 -5.85 6.01
CA TYR A 857 24.64 -6.98 6.14
C TYR A 857 25.95 -6.58 6.83
N HIS A 858 26.68 -7.57 7.31
CA HIS A 858 28.11 -7.46 7.55
C HIS A 858 28.85 -8.60 6.88
N GLN A 859 30.05 -8.30 6.39
CA GLN A 859 30.87 -9.27 5.69
C GLN A 859 31.80 -9.99 6.67
N THR A 860 31.82 -11.32 6.62
CA THR A 860 32.82 -12.14 7.32
C THR A 860 33.84 -12.70 6.33
N ASN A 861 34.92 -13.31 6.83
CA ASN A 861 35.94 -13.94 5.97
C ASN A 861 35.42 -15.14 5.15
N GLN A 862 34.17 -15.59 5.37
CA GLN A 862 33.62 -16.81 4.75
C GLN A 862 32.26 -16.61 4.08
N SER A 863 31.49 -15.58 4.46
CA SER A 863 30.19 -15.28 3.87
C SER A 863 29.69 -13.89 4.27
N GLU A 864 28.70 -13.41 3.53
CA GLU A 864 27.82 -12.33 3.94
C GLU A 864 26.80 -12.82 4.98
N ILE A 865 26.54 -12.01 6.00
CA ILE A 865 25.51 -12.30 7.02
C ILE A 865 24.51 -11.15 7.03
N TRP A 866 23.23 -11.47 6.78
CA TRP A 866 22.15 -10.49 6.77
C TRP A 866 21.71 -10.16 8.21
N GLU A 867 21.61 -8.87 8.52
CA GLU A 867 21.24 -8.41 9.87
C GLU A 867 19.74 -8.08 9.97
N SER A 868 19.21 -7.38 8.97
CA SER A 868 17.79 -7.01 8.89
C SER A 868 17.36 -6.68 7.46
N LEU A 869 16.06 -6.82 7.18
CA LEU A 869 15.43 -6.23 6.00
C LEU A 869 15.28 -4.71 6.18
N LEU A 870 15.30 -3.95 5.08
CA LEU A 870 15.22 -2.47 5.05
C LEU A 870 13.86 -1.94 4.61
#